data_AF-A0A8K0NLC9-F1
#
_entry.id   AF-A0A8K0NLC9-F1
#
_cell.length_a   1.000
_cell.length_b   1.000
_cell.length_c   1.000
_cell.angle_alpha   90.00
_cell.angle_beta   90.00
_cell.angle_gamma   90.00
#
_symmetry.space_group_name_H-M   'P 1'
#
loop_
_entity.id
_entity.type
_entity.pdbx_description
1 polymer ?
#
loop_
_entity_poly.entity_id
_entity_poly.type
_entity_poly.pdbx_seq_one_letter_code
_entity_poly.pdbx_strand_id
1 'polypeptide(L)'
;MTAAEDLSPVDLKKLPKVNLKKSKKIHPGIATFADDLKLVGRDHLQPLIDAALNAIPSHKINATPIYFMATAGVRLLSKSRQLSLLRHTCAYLKANTKFHLSSCKEQVQVIAGETEGLYGWIATNYLLGGLDRPDEHSHGKGHHTYGFLDMGGASAQIAFAPNATEAERHATDLKLIRLRCLDGSSSEFRIFSATWLGFGANKARSRYIQTLIESYGDTAKEIPDPCTPKGLRIPAARRASTEEPAHNGHTLLGTGIFDECLRKTFLLLGKDKPCEDHPCLLDGKHAPAIDFEVNHFLGVSEYWHVTHGLFGKGGGAYDLPTFQHKVIDFCGREWETIQGEILFRNKNHKKVIQDAQDACFKASWLINVLYEGLGIPRLGPESKTSPNITTADGSKKDIAKTEFLDSFQPIDTVRGVEVSWTLGKMVLYAAGQISPSTPELPVGFGSNVAAGIPPDFAHAGSLPLSAELLSEKHNFDAHRSAPYGDQAIYSVFVLLVVIVLLAYIFRKPDRRRIIFKTFTRRRRQSGRQSRRLETLIGSVFRRAPANYERVPEAGDTIDYELEAPDNLDRSSASGGLHGNITSGMSTKALPRLDQVGLPSVMDRAGLVVRTESRERLSTNLQMLNAGKRSRAGSPARLESPFMVPLQNT
;
A
#
# COMPACT_ATOMS: atom_id res chain seq x y z
N MET A 1 17.17 9.84 17.37
CA MET A 1 18.13 10.89 17.76
C MET A 1 17.85 11.34 19.20
N THR A 2 18.25 10.51 20.17
CA THR A 2 19.17 10.97 21.23
C THR A 2 20.46 11.51 20.59
N ALA A 3 21.34 12.17 21.34
CA ALA A 3 22.68 12.46 20.83
C ALA A 3 23.40 11.17 20.41
N ALA A 4 24.27 11.26 19.41
CA ALA A 4 25.16 10.16 19.04
C ALA A 4 26.28 9.94 20.07
N GLU A 5 26.55 10.96 20.89
CA GLU A 5 27.65 11.04 21.85
C GLU A 5 27.52 10.02 23.01
N ASP A 6 26.30 9.56 23.32
CA ASP A 6 26.02 8.53 24.33
C ASP A 6 25.97 7.09 23.76
N LEU A 7 26.24 6.88 22.47
CA LEU A 7 26.09 5.58 21.81
C LEU A 7 27.40 4.78 21.77
N SER A 8 27.29 3.46 21.93
CA SER A 8 28.46 2.57 21.79
C SER A 8 28.96 2.56 20.33
N PRO A 9 30.26 2.26 20.07
CA PRO A 9 30.77 2.11 18.70
C PRO A 9 30.04 1.06 17.85
N VAL A 10 29.34 0.11 18.49
CA VAL A 10 28.49 -0.88 17.81
C VAL A 10 27.10 -0.30 17.49
N ASP A 11 26.57 0.60 18.31
CA ASP A 11 25.31 1.30 18.04
C ASP A 11 25.44 2.42 17.02
N LEU A 12 26.63 3.03 16.90
CA LEU A 12 26.92 4.02 15.86
C LEU A 12 26.93 3.41 14.44
N LYS A 13 27.25 2.12 14.31
CA LYS A 13 27.18 1.39 13.03
C LYS A 13 25.77 1.00 12.57
N LYS A 14 24.72 1.43 13.28
CA LYS A 14 23.32 1.10 12.99
C LYS A 14 22.62 2.25 12.27
N LEU A 15 21.49 1.94 11.64
CA LEU A 15 20.66 2.91 10.96
C LEU A 15 19.87 3.80 11.95
N PRO A 16 19.45 5.01 11.55
CA PRO A 16 18.66 5.89 12.43
C PRO A 16 17.33 5.27 12.86
N LYS A 17 17.01 5.36 14.16
CA LYS A 17 15.76 4.82 14.74
C LYS A 17 14.52 5.67 14.36
N VAL A 18 13.67 5.10 13.50
CA VAL A 18 12.38 5.61 13.04
C VAL A 18 11.27 4.95 13.86
N ASN A 19 10.32 5.74 14.37
CA ASN A 19 9.21 5.24 15.19
C ASN A 19 7.87 5.66 14.57
N LEU A 20 6.97 4.70 14.37
CA LEU A 20 5.59 4.99 13.99
C LEU A 20 4.87 5.74 15.13
N LYS A 21 4.00 6.71 14.79
CA LYS A 21 3.25 7.52 15.77
C LYS A 21 1.74 7.42 15.65
N LYS A 22 1.21 7.41 14.43
CA LYS A 22 -0.17 7.00 14.12
C LYS A 22 -0.19 6.43 12.70
N SER A 23 -1.08 5.48 12.46
CA SER A 23 -1.44 5.00 11.12
C SER A 23 -2.93 5.19 10.93
N LYS A 24 -3.37 5.43 9.69
CA LYS A 24 -4.78 5.49 9.31
C LYS A 24 -4.93 5.05 7.86
N LYS A 25 -5.83 4.10 7.61
CA LYS A 25 -6.18 3.57 6.29
C LYS A 25 -7.63 3.94 5.98
N ILE A 26 -7.93 4.23 4.71
CA ILE A 26 -9.28 4.55 4.22
C ILE A 26 -9.54 3.85 2.88
N HIS A 27 -10.81 3.70 2.54
CA HIS A 27 -11.27 3.10 1.29
C HIS A 27 -12.44 3.92 0.70
N PRO A 28 -12.63 3.97 -0.63
CA PRO A 28 -11.82 3.32 -1.67
C PRO A 28 -10.44 3.96 -1.87
N GLY A 29 -9.61 3.37 -2.75
CA GLY A 29 -8.31 3.94 -3.11
C GLY A 29 -8.46 5.18 -4.00
N ILE A 30 -7.48 6.09 -3.95
CA ILE A 30 -7.56 7.40 -4.62
C ILE A 30 -7.81 7.31 -6.15
N ALA A 31 -7.40 6.22 -6.79
CA ALA A 31 -7.62 5.98 -8.23
C ALA A 31 -9.11 5.99 -8.62
N THR A 32 -10.03 5.65 -7.71
CA THR A 32 -11.48 5.71 -7.92
C THR A 32 -11.99 7.13 -8.15
N PHE A 33 -11.25 8.16 -7.74
CA PHE A 33 -11.62 9.57 -7.87
C PHE A 33 -10.94 10.27 -9.06
N ALA A 34 -10.33 9.51 -9.98
CA ALA A 34 -9.62 10.07 -11.13
C ALA A 34 -10.52 10.90 -12.07
N ASP A 35 -11.84 10.66 -12.04
CA ASP A 35 -12.83 11.29 -12.91
C ASP A 35 -13.67 12.37 -12.19
N ASP A 36 -13.71 12.36 -10.85
CA ASP A 36 -14.18 13.50 -10.04
C ASP A 36 -13.11 13.96 -9.04
N LEU A 37 -12.18 14.76 -9.57
CA LEU A 37 -11.05 15.31 -8.85
C LEU A 37 -11.43 16.29 -7.73
N LYS A 38 -12.71 16.66 -7.58
CA LYS A 38 -13.20 17.51 -6.48
C LYS A 38 -13.23 16.75 -5.15
N LEU A 39 -13.66 15.49 -5.20
CA LEU A 39 -13.81 14.60 -4.04
C LEU A 39 -12.46 14.18 -3.44
N VAL A 40 -11.38 14.23 -4.25
CA VAL A 40 -10.01 13.89 -3.82
C VAL A 40 -9.56 14.69 -2.61
N GLY A 41 -9.86 15.99 -2.57
CA GLY A 41 -9.37 16.87 -1.52
C GLY A 41 -10.06 16.64 -0.17
N ARG A 42 -11.30 17.13 -0.06
CA ARG A 42 -12.04 17.15 1.21
C ARG A 42 -12.51 15.77 1.63
N ASP A 43 -13.03 14.99 0.68
CA ASP A 43 -13.81 13.79 0.98
C ASP A 43 -12.94 12.52 1.00
N HIS A 44 -11.69 12.60 0.51
CA HIS A 44 -10.70 11.52 0.56
C HIS A 44 -9.45 11.86 1.37
N LEU A 45 -8.72 12.94 1.03
CA LEU A 45 -7.43 13.22 1.68
C LEU A 45 -7.55 13.86 3.07
N GLN A 46 -8.56 14.72 3.31
CA GLN A 46 -8.67 15.45 4.58
C GLN A 46 -8.71 14.54 5.83
N PRO A 47 -9.46 13.42 5.88
CA PRO A 47 -9.45 12.51 7.04
C PRO A 47 -8.09 11.87 7.36
N LEU A 48 -7.15 11.83 6.41
CA LEU A 48 -5.76 11.39 6.61
C LEU A 48 -4.88 12.57 7.08
N ILE A 49 -5.06 13.74 6.48
CA ILE A 49 -4.37 14.99 6.85
C ILE A 49 -4.67 15.35 8.31
N ASP A 50 -5.92 15.31 8.74
CA ASP A 50 -6.33 15.59 10.12
C ASP A 50 -5.67 14.64 11.12
N ALA A 51 -5.58 13.35 10.78
CA ALA A 51 -4.94 12.34 11.62
C ALA A 51 -3.42 12.58 11.76
N ALA A 52 -2.77 13.11 10.72
CA ALA A 52 -1.36 13.52 10.79
C ALA A 52 -1.19 14.82 11.60
N LEU A 53 -2.02 15.84 11.34
CA LEU A 53 -1.97 17.13 12.05
C LEU A 53 -2.24 16.98 13.56
N ASN A 54 -3.15 16.08 13.95
CA ASN A 54 -3.42 15.79 15.37
C ASN A 54 -2.30 14.99 16.06
N ALA A 55 -1.46 14.27 15.31
CA ALA A 55 -0.35 13.48 15.84
C ALA A 55 1.00 14.25 15.87
N ILE A 56 1.11 15.35 15.12
CA ILE A 56 2.36 16.13 14.97
C ILE A 56 2.26 17.41 15.82
N PRO A 57 3.18 17.64 16.78
CA PRO A 57 3.18 18.87 17.58
C PRO A 57 3.20 20.12 16.70
N SER A 58 2.33 21.10 16.98
CA SER A 58 1.99 22.16 16.02
C SER A 58 3.18 23.00 15.54
N HIS A 59 4.20 23.17 16.38
CA HIS A 59 5.44 23.86 16.04
C HIS A 59 6.35 23.09 15.07
N LYS A 60 6.15 21.77 14.90
CA LYS A 60 6.94 20.91 13.99
C LYS A 60 6.29 20.69 12.63
N ILE A 61 5.03 21.08 12.44
CA ILE A 61 4.30 20.87 11.17
C ILE A 61 5.09 21.47 9.99
N ASN A 62 5.57 22.72 10.12
CA ASN A 62 6.35 23.42 9.09
C ASN A 62 7.68 22.74 8.72
N ALA A 63 8.25 21.95 9.63
CA ALA A 63 9.50 21.21 9.41
C ALA A 63 9.28 19.75 9.03
N THR A 64 8.04 19.25 9.11
CA THR A 64 7.71 17.84 8.84
C THR A 64 7.43 17.67 7.35
N PRO A 65 8.20 16.86 6.62
CA PRO A 65 7.94 16.59 5.21
C PRO A 65 6.71 15.71 5.03
N ILE A 66 5.94 15.97 3.98
CA ILE A 66 4.85 15.08 3.53
C ILE A 66 5.25 14.39 2.22
N TYR A 67 4.95 13.11 2.10
CA TYR A 67 5.10 12.35 0.87
C TYR A 67 3.79 11.66 0.51
N PHE A 68 3.30 11.93 -0.70
CA PHE A 68 2.22 11.24 -1.35
C PHE A 68 2.79 10.41 -2.50
N MET A 69 2.76 9.09 -2.36
CA MET A 69 3.28 8.15 -3.35
C MET A 69 2.17 7.18 -3.75
N ALA A 70 1.65 7.34 -4.97
CA ALA A 70 0.61 6.50 -5.53
C ALA A 70 1.20 5.28 -6.24
N THR A 71 0.52 4.14 -6.12
CA THR A 71 1.03 2.83 -6.53
C THR A 71 0.21 2.23 -7.69
N ALA A 72 0.19 0.91 -7.84
CA ALA A 72 -0.38 0.19 -8.98
C ALA A 72 -1.79 0.62 -9.41
N GLY A 73 -2.68 0.95 -8.46
CA GLY A 73 -4.04 1.43 -8.77
C GLY A 73 -4.06 2.72 -9.61
N VAL A 74 -3.08 3.62 -9.42
CA VAL A 74 -2.91 4.82 -10.25
C VAL A 74 -2.01 4.53 -11.46
N ARG A 75 -1.06 3.59 -11.38
CA ARG A 75 -0.27 3.12 -12.54
C ARG A 75 -1.17 2.62 -13.69
N LEU A 76 -2.34 2.04 -13.38
CA LEU A 76 -3.33 1.56 -14.35
C LEU A 76 -4.13 2.66 -15.09
N LEU A 77 -4.14 3.91 -14.59
CA LEU A 77 -4.88 5.01 -15.21
C LEU A 77 -4.13 5.57 -16.43
N SER A 78 -4.84 6.22 -17.37
CA SER A 78 -4.19 6.94 -18.47
C SER A 78 -3.27 8.06 -17.95
N LYS A 79 -2.17 8.37 -18.66
CA LYS A 79 -1.18 9.36 -18.18
C LYS A 79 -1.77 10.76 -17.94
N SER A 80 -2.81 11.14 -18.68
CA SER A 80 -3.57 12.39 -18.44
C SER A 80 -4.31 12.37 -17.09
N ARG A 81 -4.98 11.26 -16.75
CA ARG A 81 -5.64 11.06 -15.44
C ARG A 81 -4.61 11.00 -14.30
N GLN A 82 -3.48 10.31 -14.49
CA GLN A 82 -2.36 10.30 -13.52
C GLN A 82 -1.87 11.72 -13.21
N LEU A 83 -1.50 12.51 -14.23
CA LEU A 83 -0.98 13.87 -14.06
C LEU A 83 -2.03 14.82 -13.46
N SER A 84 -3.29 14.70 -13.90
CA SER A 84 -4.38 15.52 -13.39
C SER A 84 -4.65 15.26 -11.90
N LEU A 85 -4.62 14.00 -11.48
CA LEU A 85 -4.80 13.59 -10.08
C LEU A 85 -3.65 14.11 -9.20
N LEU A 86 -2.39 13.87 -9.58
CA LEU A 86 -1.22 14.36 -8.82
C LEU A 86 -1.22 15.89 -8.68
N ARG A 87 -1.60 16.62 -9.74
CA ARG A 87 -1.65 18.09 -9.72
C ARG A 87 -2.69 18.61 -8.71
N HIS A 88 -3.89 18.02 -8.67
CA HIS A 88 -4.90 18.38 -7.67
C HIS A 88 -4.47 17.97 -6.26
N THR A 89 -3.87 16.80 -6.08
CA THR A 89 -3.32 16.37 -4.78
C THR A 89 -2.27 17.35 -4.26
N CYS A 90 -1.26 17.75 -5.06
CA CYS A 90 -0.24 18.70 -4.56
C CYS A 90 -0.83 20.09 -4.29
N ALA A 91 -1.76 20.57 -5.14
CA ALA A 91 -2.46 21.83 -4.92
C ALA A 91 -3.27 21.81 -3.60
N TYR A 92 -3.98 20.71 -3.33
CA TYR A 92 -4.75 20.54 -2.09
C TYR A 92 -3.86 20.51 -0.85
N LEU A 93 -2.75 19.75 -0.89
CA LEU A 93 -1.79 19.70 0.21
C LEU A 93 -1.14 21.06 0.48
N LYS A 94 -0.78 21.83 -0.56
CA LYS A 94 -0.22 23.19 -0.42
C LYS A 94 -1.23 24.24 0.07
N ALA A 95 -2.52 24.04 -0.20
CA ALA A 95 -3.57 24.98 0.22
C ALA A 95 -4.09 24.72 1.65
N ASN A 96 -4.14 23.46 2.09
CA ASN A 96 -4.81 23.06 3.34
C ASN A 96 -3.83 22.60 4.45
N THR A 97 -2.52 22.51 4.17
CA THR A 97 -1.51 22.11 5.16
C THR A 97 -0.33 23.07 5.19
N LYS A 98 0.47 22.99 6.25
CA LYS A 98 1.77 23.69 6.35
C LYS A 98 2.97 22.74 6.31
N PHE A 99 2.77 21.49 5.89
CA PHE A 99 3.86 20.50 5.81
C PHE A 99 4.96 20.96 4.85
N HIS A 100 6.20 20.51 5.09
CA HIS A 100 7.32 20.81 4.20
C HIS A 100 7.11 20.11 2.84
N LEU A 101 6.70 20.89 1.85
CA LEU A 101 6.31 20.44 0.51
C LEU A 101 7.01 21.29 -0.58
N SER A 102 8.34 21.20 -0.59
CA SER A 102 9.22 21.94 -1.49
C SER A 102 9.01 21.52 -2.96
N SER A 103 9.07 20.23 -3.27
CA SER A 103 8.93 19.70 -4.63
C SER A 103 7.68 18.83 -4.79
N CYS A 104 6.68 19.31 -5.53
CA CYS A 104 5.55 18.45 -5.94
C CYS A 104 6.01 17.23 -6.76
N LYS A 105 7.11 17.34 -7.52
CA LYS A 105 7.58 16.26 -8.40
C LYS A 105 8.15 15.08 -7.62
N GLU A 106 8.90 15.33 -6.54
CA GLU A 106 9.45 14.28 -5.69
C GLU A 106 8.49 13.84 -4.59
N GLN A 107 7.62 14.74 -4.11
CA GLN A 107 6.76 14.48 -2.95
C GLN A 107 5.32 14.11 -3.31
N VAL A 108 4.86 14.29 -4.55
CA VAL A 108 3.50 13.94 -5.00
C VAL A 108 3.57 13.24 -6.35
N GLN A 109 3.88 11.94 -6.33
CA GLN A 109 4.22 11.16 -7.52
C GLN A 109 3.54 9.78 -7.59
N VAL A 110 3.56 9.16 -8.77
CA VAL A 110 3.29 7.72 -8.96
C VAL A 110 4.62 7.00 -8.96
N ILE A 111 4.84 6.05 -8.06
CA ILE A 111 6.10 5.30 -7.98
C ILE A 111 6.12 4.08 -8.91
N ALA A 112 7.31 3.71 -9.36
CA ALA A 112 7.55 2.44 -10.05
C ALA A 112 7.33 1.25 -9.10
N GLY A 113 7.02 0.07 -9.63
CA GLY A 113 6.75 -1.09 -8.77
C GLY A 113 8.01 -1.73 -8.20
N GLU A 114 9.14 -1.61 -8.91
CA GLU A 114 10.47 -1.94 -8.44
C GLU A 114 10.85 -1.02 -7.25
N THR A 115 10.56 0.28 -7.35
CA THR A 115 10.71 1.22 -6.23
C THR A 115 9.86 0.84 -5.01
N GLU A 116 8.62 0.40 -5.23
CA GLU A 116 7.72 -0.08 -4.18
C GLU A 116 8.28 -1.36 -3.50
N GLY A 117 8.86 -2.28 -4.29
CA GLY A 117 9.56 -3.48 -3.80
C GLY A 117 10.84 -3.19 -3.02
N LEU A 118 11.71 -2.31 -3.55
CA LEU A 118 12.96 -1.89 -2.90
C LEU A 118 12.69 -1.22 -1.55
N TYR A 119 11.68 -0.34 -1.46
CA TYR A 119 11.26 0.24 -0.19
C TYR A 119 10.72 -0.83 0.78
N GLY A 120 9.95 -1.81 0.30
CA GLY A 120 9.49 -2.93 1.13
C GLY A 120 10.63 -3.80 1.66
N TRP A 121 11.66 -4.06 0.85
CA TRP A 121 12.87 -4.77 1.26
C TRP A 121 13.64 -4.02 2.36
N ILE A 122 13.81 -2.69 2.22
CA ILE A 122 14.39 -1.85 3.27
C ILE A 122 13.56 -1.96 4.56
N ALA A 123 12.23 -1.81 4.47
CA ALA A 123 11.35 -1.88 5.65
C ALA A 123 11.45 -3.23 6.38
N THR A 124 11.47 -4.33 5.62
CA THR A 124 11.56 -5.70 6.13
C THR A 124 12.86 -5.92 6.90
N ASN A 125 13.99 -5.65 6.24
CA ASN A 125 15.31 -5.89 6.83
C ASN A 125 15.64 -4.93 7.97
N TYR A 126 15.08 -3.72 7.95
CA TYR A 126 15.14 -2.77 9.06
C TYR A 126 14.37 -3.27 10.29
N LEU A 127 13.12 -3.72 10.14
CA LEU A 127 12.27 -4.14 11.26
C LEU A 127 12.79 -5.41 11.94
N LEU A 128 13.24 -6.39 11.15
CA LEU A 128 13.85 -7.63 11.67
C LEU A 128 15.19 -7.32 12.35
N GLY A 129 16.03 -6.53 11.66
CA GLY A 129 17.38 -6.14 12.09
C GLY A 129 18.50 -6.65 11.17
N GLY A 130 18.19 -7.25 10.02
CA GLY A 130 19.17 -7.75 9.05
C GLY A 130 20.06 -6.67 8.42
N LEU A 131 19.70 -5.38 8.53
CA LEU A 131 20.57 -4.25 8.14
C LEU A 131 21.54 -3.83 9.27
N ASP A 132 21.11 -3.93 10.53
CA ASP A 132 21.82 -3.40 11.71
C ASP A 132 22.66 -4.47 12.44
N ARG A 133 22.38 -5.76 12.20
CA ARG A 133 22.87 -6.90 13.00
C ARG A 133 23.10 -8.16 12.12
N PRO A 134 23.95 -8.10 11.09
CA PRO A 134 24.14 -9.21 10.14
C PRO A 134 24.50 -10.53 10.83
N ASP A 135 25.36 -10.48 11.86
CA ASP A 135 25.81 -11.66 12.61
C ASP A 135 24.66 -12.36 13.38
N GLU A 136 23.63 -11.62 13.78
CA GLU A 136 22.44 -12.18 14.45
C GLU A 136 21.40 -12.75 13.47
N HIS A 137 21.57 -12.52 12.17
CA HIS A 137 20.64 -12.89 11.11
C HIS A 137 21.28 -13.73 9.99
N SER A 138 22.44 -14.35 10.22
CA SER A 138 23.11 -15.12 9.17
C SER A 138 22.30 -16.34 8.72
N HIS A 139 22.05 -16.43 7.42
CA HIS A 139 21.34 -17.52 6.73
C HIS A 139 22.31 -18.56 6.12
N GLY A 140 23.61 -18.45 6.42
CA GLY A 140 24.67 -19.20 5.73
C GLY A 140 25.09 -18.56 4.40
N LYS A 141 26.15 -19.10 3.79
CA LYS A 141 26.79 -18.61 2.54
C LYS A 141 27.15 -17.10 2.52
N GLY A 142 27.27 -16.45 3.68
CA GLY A 142 27.47 -15.00 3.81
C GLY A 142 26.19 -14.15 3.67
N HIS A 143 25.02 -14.77 3.54
CA HIS A 143 23.73 -14.10 3.46
C HIS A 143 23.18 -13.78 4.87
N HIS A 144 22.43 -12.69 4.98
CA HIS A 144 21.84 -12.22 6.26
C HIS A 144 20.57 -11.35 6.09
N THR A 145 19.95 -11.38 4.91
CA THR A 145 18.82 -10.50 4.57
C THR A 145 17.62 -11.28 4.05
N TYR A 146 16.43 -10.76 4.28
CA TYR A 146 15.16 -11.39 3.96
C TYR A 146 14.63 -10.83 2.65
N GLY A 147 14.08 -11.71 1.81
CA GLY A 147 13.32 -11.32 0.63
C GLY A 147 11.98 -10.71 1.03
N PHE A 148 11.47 -9.80 0.21
CA PHE A 148 10.19 -9.13 0.38
C PHE A 148 9.25 -9.49 -0.75
N LEU A 149 8.03 -9.91 -0.40
CA LEU A 149 6.93 -10.16 -1.32
C LEU A 149 5.71 -9.30 -0.91
N ASP A 150 5.18 -8.52 -1.83
CA ASP A 150 3.93 -7.77 -1.64
C ASP A 150 2.93 -8.20 -2.72
N MET A 151 1.70 -8.48 -2.31
CA MET A 151 0.58 -8.63 -3.22
C MET A 151 -0.50 -7.64 -2.80
N GLY A 152 -0.61 -6.54 -3.54
CA GLY A 152 -1.71 -5.59 -3.40
C GLY A 152 -2.92 -6.01 -4.25
N GLY A 153 -3.95 -5.16 -4.29
CA GLY A 153 -5.13 -5.41 -5.14
C GLY A 153 -4.86 -5.31 -6.66
N ALA A 154 -3.77 -4.64 -7.08
CA ALA A 154 -3.53 -4.31 -8.49
C ALA A 154 -2.15 -4.74 -9.06
N SER A 155 -1.16 -5.02 -8.22
CA SER A 155 0.13 -5.61 -8.62
C SER A 155 0.64 -6.60 -7.58
N ALA A 156 1.61 -7.42 -8.00
CA ALA A 156 2.53 -8.11 -7.10
C ALA A 156 3.96 -7.59 -7.29
N GLN A 157 4.77 -7.68 -6.25
CA GLN A 157 6.15 -7.23 -6.19
C GLN A 157 7.05 -8.26 -5.49
N ILE A 158 8.30 -8.35 -5.95
CA ILE A 158 9.39 -9.09 -5.31
C ILE A 158 10.61 -8.16 -5.15
N ALA A 159 11.35 -8.31 -4.04
CA ALA A 159 12.69 -7.75 -3.91
C ALA A 159 13.57 -8.63 -3.00
N PHE A 160 14.79 -8.97 -3.43
CA PHE A 160 15.74 -9.76 -2.64
C PHE A 160 17.20 -9.51 -3.05
N ALA A 161 18.14 -9.84 -2.16
CA ALA A 161 19.55 -9.97 -2.52
C ALA A 161 19.78 -11.40 -3.05
N PRO A 162 20.28 -11.60 -4.29
CA PRO A 162 20.69 -12.93 -4.74
C PRO A 162 21.93 -13.41 -3.97
N ASN A 163 22.27 -14.70 -4.09
CA ASN A 163 23.57 -15.19 -3.63
C ASN A 163 24.73 -14.58 -4.44
N ALA A 164 25.98 -14.72 -3.97
CA ALA A 164 27.13 -14.04 -4.59
C ALA A 164 27.29 -14.32 -6.09
N THR A 165 27.16 -15.58 -6.50
CA THR A 165 27.29 -16.03 -7.90
C THR A 165 26.22 -15.42 -8.79
N GLU A 166 24.96 -15.48 -8.37
CA GLU A 166 23.85 -14.88 -9.13
C GLU A 166 23.94 -13.34 -9.14
N ALA A 167 24.42 -12.73 -8.05
CA ALA A 167 24.58 -11.28 -7.96
C ALA A 167 25.77 -10.73 -8.79
N GLU A 168 26.71 -11.59 -9.18
CA GLU A 168 27.78 -11.28 -10.14
C GLU A 168 27.32 -11.54 -11.58
N ARG A 169 26.67 -12.68 -11.83
CA ARG A 169 26.12 -13.07 -13.13
C ARG A 169 25.10 -12.08 -13.67
N HIS A 170 24.15 -11.67 -12.83
CA HIS A 170 23.04 -10.78 -13.17
C HIS A 170 23.26 -9.35 -12.65
N ALA A 171 24.51 -8.92 -12.56
CA ALA A 171 24.89 -7.64 -11.93
C ALA A 171 24.24 -6.40 -12.57
N THR A 172 23.86 -6.44 -13.85
CA THR A 172 23.14 -5.36 -14.56
C THR A 172 21.69 -5.18 -14.11
N ASP A 173 21.08 -6.25 -13.61
CA ASP A 173 19.65 -6.35 -13.35
C ASP A 173 19.31 -5.94 -11.91
N LEU A 174 20.35 -5.71 -11.10
CA LEU A 174 20.26 -5.31 -9.71
C LEU A 174 20.25 -3.79 -9.57
N LYS A 175 19.57 -3.33 -8.52
CA LYS A 175 19.65 -1.96 -8.04
C LYS A 175 20.55 -1.91 -6.81
N LEU A 176 21.51 -0.98 -6.82
CA LEU A 176 22.38 -0.71 -5.69
C LEU A 176 21.62 0.22 -4.74
N ILE A 177 21.29 -0.25 -3.54
CA ILE A 177 20.77 0.57 -2.44
C ILE A 177 21.96 1.03 -1.61
N ARG A 178 22.06 2.33 -1.34
CA ARG A 178 23.01 2.92 -0.38
C ARG A 178 22.25 3.56 0.78
N LEU A 179 22.49 3.04 1.98
CA LEU A 179 22.06 3.58 3.26
C LEU A 179 23.27 4.21 3.98
N ARG A 180 23.03 4.92 5.09
CA ARG A 180 24.07 5.52 5.93
C ARG A 180 23.76 5.31 7.41
N CYS A 181 24.76 4.86 8.16
CA CYS A 181 24.69 4.60 9.58
C CYS A 181 24.96 5.85 10.42
N LEU A 182 24.74 5.77 11.74
CA LEU A 182 24.87 6.91 12.65
C LEU A 182 26.30 7.46 12.81
N ASP A 183 27.33 6.67 12.51
CA ASP A 183 28.73 7.10 12.36
C ASP A 183 29.03 7.85 11.05
N GLY A 184 28.05 7.93 10.14
CA GLY A 184 28.22 8.53 8.83
C GLY A 184 28.92 7.63 7.80
N SER A 185 29.05 6.33 8.06
CA SER A 185 29.51 5.34 7.08
C SER A 185 28.37 4.87 6.16
N SER A 186 28.69 4.59 4.90
CA SER A 186 27.76 3.99 3.93
C SER A 186 27.64 2.47 4.09
N SER A 187 26.41 1.97 3.89
CA SER A 187 26.07 0.55 3.83
C SER A 187 25.36 0.25 2.50
N GLU A 188 25.86 -0.72 1.73
CA GLU A 188 25.45 -0.95 0.34
C GLU A 188 24.94 -2.37 0.09
N PHE A 189 23.86 -2.48 -0.70
CA PHE A 189 23.21 -3.75 -1.02
C PHE A 189 22.84 -3.84 -2.51
N ARG A 190 23.20 -4.96 -3.16
CA ARG A 190 22.81 -5.29 -4.54
C ARG A 190 21.50 -6.07 -4.54
N ILE A 191 20.39 -5.40 -4.87
CA ILE A 191 19.03 -5.96 -4.73
C ILE A 191 18.36 -6.12 -6.11
N PHE A 192 17.90 -7.33 -6.42
CA PHE A 192 16.96 -7.55 -7.51
C PHE A 192 15.57 -7.09 -7.07
N SER A 193 14.81 -6.43 -7.95
CA SER A 193 13.39 -6.19 -7.72
C SER A 193 12.60 -6.17 -9.02
N ALA A 194 11.42 -6.80 -9.00
CA ALA A 194 10.49 -6.85 -10.11
C ALA A 194 9.04 -6.61 -9.68
N THR A 195 8.22 -6.12 -10.60
CA THR A 195 6.78 -5.91 -10.40
C THR A 195 5.96 -6.51 -11.55
N TRP A 196 4.81 -7.07 -11.20
CA TRP A 196 3.82 -7.56 -12.14
C TRP A 196 2.51 -6.77 -11.97
N LEU A 197 2.29 -5.80 -12.86
CA LEU A 197 1.07 -5.02 -12.90
C LEU A 197 -0.07 -5.90 -13.45
N GLY A 198 -1.24 -5.89 -12.80
CA GLY A 198 -2.35 -6.81 -13.13
C GLY A 198 -2.24 -8.20 -12.51
N PHE A 199 -1.26 -8.45 -11.63
CA PHE A 199 -1.09 -9.70 -10.86
C PHE A 199 -1.46 -9.53 -9.37
N GLY A 200 -1.86 -8.33 -8.95
CA GLY A 200 -2.48 -8.13 -7.64
C GLY A 200 -3.88 -8.77 -7.59
N ALA A 201 -4.28 -9.27 -6.42
CA ALA A 201 -5.37 -10.23 -6.27
C ALA A 201 -6.69 -9.80 -6.95
N ASN A 202 -7.10 -8.54 -6.81
CA ASN A 202 -8.37 -8.06 -7.37
C ASN A 202 -8.32 -7.91 -8.90
N LYS A 203 -7.22 -7.40 -9.46
CA LYS A 203 -7.08 -7.29 -10.93
C LYS A 203 -6.80 -8.65 -11.59
N ALA A 204 -6.16 -9.58 -10.89
CA ALA A 204 -6.09 -10.98 -11.27
C ALA A 204 -7.50 -11.61 -11.33
N ARG A 205 -8.39 -11.33 -10.35
CA ARG A 205 -9.78 -11.79 -10.37
C ARG A 205 -10.58 -11.23 -11.56
N SER A 206 -10.37 -9.95 -11.92
CA SER A 206 -11.02 -9.38 -13.12
C SER A 206 -10.50 -10.02 -14.42
N ARG A 207 -9.19 -10.26 -14.55
CA ARG A 207 -8.60 -11.00 -15.70
C ARG A 207 -9.19 -12.42 -15.80
N TYR A 208 -9.27 -13.13 -14.68
CA TYR A 208 -9.88 -14.46 -14.60
C TYR A 208 -11.33 -14.47 -15.08
N ILE A 209 -12.16 -13.54 -14.61
CA ILE A 209 -13.57 -13.45 -15.02
C ILE A 209 -13.69 -13.11 -16.51
N GLN A 210 -12.84 -12.23 -17.04
CA GLN A 210 -12.80 -11.92 -18.47
C GLN A 210 -12.49 -13.20 -19.29
N THR A 211 -11.40 -13.91 -19.00
CA THR A 211 -11.04 -15.16 -19.68
C THR A 211 -12.09 -16.25 -19.53
N LEU A 212 -12.79 -16.29 -18.39
CA LEU A 212 -13.91 -17.20 -18.19
C LEU A 212 -15.09 -16.86 -19.11
N ILE A 213 -15.50 -15.59 -19.23
CA ILE A 213 -16.53 -15.16 -20.17
C ILE A 213 -16.11 -15.47 -21.62
N GLU A 214 -14.89 -15.11 -22.01
CA GLU A 214 -14.32 -15.40 -23.34
C GLU A 214 -14.37 -16.90 -23.69
N SER A 215 -14.17 -17.79 -22.70
CA SER A 215 -14.21 -19.25 -22.88
C SER A 215 -15.61 -19.87 -23.03
N TYR A 216 -16.68 -19.19 -22.57
CA TYR A 216 -18.07 -19.67 -22.69
C TYR A 216 -18.89 -18.90 -23.73
N GLY A 217 -18.43 -17.70 -24.13
CA GLY A 217 -19.03 -16.87 -25.16
C GLY A 217 -20.28 -16.08 -24.73
N ASP A 218 -20.63 -15.07 -25.53
CA ASP A 218 -21.65 -14.06 -25.22
C ASP A 218 -23.07 -14.64 -25.02
N THR A 219 -23.32 -15.87 -25.45
CA THR A 219 -24.62 -16.55 -25.33
C THR A 219 -24.85 -17.23 -23.97
N ALA A 220 -23.79 -17.44 -23.17
CA ALA A 220 -23.86 -18.17 -21.91
C ALA A 220 -24.38 -17.29 -20.75
N LYS A 221 -25.69 -17.37 -20.47
CA LYS A 221 -26.35 -16.58 -19.41
C LYS A 221 -25.87 -16.90 -17.99
N GLU A 222 -25.59 -18.16 -17.71
CA GLU A 222 -25.04 -18.62 -16.43
C GLU A 222 -23.74 -19.37 -16.71
N ILE A 223 -22.65 -18.96 -16.06
CA ILE A 223 -21.28 -19.44 -16.31
C ILE A 223 -20.73 -20.04 -15.01
N PRO A 224 -20.29 -21.31 -15.00
CA PRO A 224 -19.77 -21.96 -13.80
C PRO A 224 -18.40 -21.40 -13.40
N ASP A 225 -18.26 -21.01 -12.15
CA ASP A 225 -17.05 -20.43 -11.57
C ASP A 225 -16.53 -21.28 -10.40
N PRO A 226 -15.50 -22.12 -10.60
CA PRO A 226 -14.91 -22.90 -9.51
C PRO A 226 -14.15 -22.06 -8.47
N CYS A 227 -13.84 -20.79 -8.77
CA CYS A 227 -13.13 -19.88 -7.88
C CYS A 227 -14.07 -19.04 -6.98
N THR A 228 -15.31 -19.49 -6.83
CA THR A 228 -16.36 -18.84 -6.04
C THR A 228 -17.07 -19.92 -5.18
N PRO A 229 -17.39 -19.63 -3.90
CA PRO A 229 -18.14 -20.54 -3.03
C PRO A 229 -19.39 -21.12 -3.68
N LYS A 230 -19.70 -22.38 -3.38
CA LYS A 230 -20.79 -23.13 -4.02
C LYS A 230 -22.15 -22.43 -3.88
N GLY A 231 -22.92 -22.38 -4.97
CA GLY A 231 -24.28 -21.81 -5.03
C GLY A 231 -24.37 -20.29 -5.18
N LEU A 232 -23.30 -19.55 -4.85
CA LEU A 232 -23.23 -18.09 -4.96
C LEU A 232 -23.39 -17.61 -6.41
N ARG A 233 -24.34 -16.69 -6.63
CA ARG A 233 -24.58 -16.03 -7.93
C ARG A 233 -24.12 -14.58 -7.93
N ILE A 234 -23.28 -14.19 -8.90
CA ILE A 234 -22.74 -12.83 -9.05
C ILE A 234 -22.91 -12.33 -10.50
N PRO A 235 -23.55 -11.17 -10.74
CA PRO A 235 -23.54 -10.53 -12.06
C PRO A 235 -22.12 -10.14 -12.48
N ALA A 236 -21.64 -10.61 -13.63
CA ALA A 236 -20.23 -10.46 -14.04
C ALA A 236 -19.77 -8.99 -14.11
N ALA A 237 -20.66 -8.09 -14.55
CA ALA A 237 -20.42 -6.64 -14.63
C ALA A 237 -20.08 -5.98 -13.28
N ARG A 238 -20.32 -6.63 -12.13
CA ARG A 238 -19.87 -6.12 -10.80
C ARG A 238 -18.40 -6.42 -10.49
N ARG A 239 -17.71 -7.25 -11.29
CA ARG A 239 -16.36 -7.74 -11.01
C ARG A 239 -15.37 -7.55 -12.17
N ALA A 240 -15.86 -7.40 -13.40
CA ALA A 240 -15.08 -6.92 -14.53
C ALA A 240 -14.87 -5.40 -14.42
N SER A 241 -13.82 -4.96 -13.71
CA SER A 241 -13.47 -3.53 -13.60
C SER A 241 -12.69 -3.08 -14.86
N THR A 242 -13.44 -2.85 -15.92
CA THR A 242 -13.01 -2.34 -17.23
C THR A 242 -14.03 -1.30 -17.71
N GLU A 243 -13.59 -0.33 -18.52
CA GLU A 243 -14.42 0.80 -18.97
C GLU A 243 -15.35 0.41 -20.16
N GLU A 244 -15.60 -0.89 -20.33
CA GLU A 244 -16.31 -1.50 -21.47
C GLU A 244 -17.74 -1.92 -21.10
N PRO A 245 -18.79 -1.49 -21.83
CA PRO A 245 -20.19 -1.84 -21.54
C PRO A 245 -20.60 -3.31 -21.76
N ALA A 246 -19.66 -4.17 -22.18
CA ALA A 246 -19.96 -5.42 -22.91
C ALA A 246 -20.65 -6.53 -22.09
N HIS A 247 -20.40 -6.65 -20.78
CA HIS A 247 -20.81 -7.83 -20.01
C HIS A 247 -22.23 -7.79 -19.40
N ASN A 248 -23.15 -7.05 -20.02
CA ASN A 248 -24.54 -6.90 -19.59
C ASN A 248 -25.41 -8.13 -19.94
N GLY A 249 -25.13 -9.27 -19.31
CA GLY A 249 -25.94 -10.49 -19.46
C GLY A 249 -25.51 -11.70 -18.62
N HIS A 250 -24.23 -11.80 -18.26
CA HIS A 250 -23.68 -13.00 -17.62
C HIS A 250 -23.84 -13.00 -16.10
N THR A 251 -24.27 -14.14 -15.56
CA THR A 251 -24.22 -14.48 -14.13
C THR A 251 -23.17 -15.55 -13.90
N LEU A 252 -22.22 -15.30 -13.00
CA LEU A 252 -21.30 -16.32 -12.50
C LEU A 252 -22.00 -17.15 -11.43
N LEU A 253 -21.94 -18.48 -11.56
CA LEU A 253 -22.46 -19.45 -10.58
C LEU A 253 -21.28 -20.17 -9.91
N GLY A 254 -21.07 -19.94 -8.63
CA GLY A 254 -20.03 -20.61 -7.85
C GLY A 254 -20.24 -22.11 -7.77
N THR A 255 -19.23 -22.90 -8.18
CA THR A 255 -19.27 -24.37 -8.07
C THR A 255 -18.42 -24.91 -6.91
N GLY A 256 -17.53 -24.09 -6.34
CA GLY A 256 -16.68 -24.46 -5.20
C GLY A 256 -15.53 -25.45 -5.49
N ILE A 257 -15.33 -25.85 -6.75
CA ILE A 257 -14.38 -26.91 -7.13
C ILE A 257 -12.94 -26.37 -7.13
N PHE A 258 -12.31 -26.34 -5.96
CA PHE A 258 -11.01 -25.68 -5.76
C PHE A 258 -9.88 -26.19 -6.66
N ASP A 259 -9.83 -27.49 -6.95
CA ASP A 259 -8.82 -28.07 -7.88
C ASP A 259 -8.99 -27.62 -9.34
N GLU A 260 -10.21 -27.28 -9.76
CA GLU A 260 -10.46 -26.66 -11.07
C GLU A 260 -10.06 -25.18 -11.04
N CYS A 261 -10.34 -24.50 -9.92
CA CYS A 261 -9.91 -23.12 -9.71
C CYS A 261 -8.37 -22.97 -9.75
N LEU A 262 -7.63 -23.87 -9.09
CA LEU A 262 -6.16 -23.92 -9.18
C LEU A 262 -5.69 -24.07 -10.64
N ARG A 263 -6.25 -25.02 -11.39
CA ARG A 263 -5.90 -25.23 -12.81
C ARG A 263 -6.21 -24.01 -13.70
N LYS A 264 -7.38 -23.37 -13.54
CA LYS A 264 -7.71 -22.16 -14.34
C LYS A 264 -6.87 -20.95 -13.94
N THR A 265 -6.54 -20.79 -12.66
CA THR A 265 -5.75 -19.62 -12.18
C THR A 265 -4.25 -19.75 -12.43
N PHE A 266 -3.72 -20.97 -12.60
CA PHE A 266 -2.36 -21.21 -13.10
C PHE A 266 -2.09 -20.53 -14.45
N LEU A 267 -3.07 -20.53 -15.36
CA LEU A 267 -2.93 -19.91 -16.69
C LEU A 267 -2.69 -18.39 -16.62
N LEU A 268 -3.12 -17.73 -15.54
CA LEU A 268 -2.96 -16.28 -15.36
C LEU A 268 -1.51 -15.88 -15.01
N LEU A 269 -0.65 -16.86 -14.67
CA LEU A 269 0.77 -16.68 -14.34
C LEU A 269 1.62 -16.34 -15.57
N GLY A 270 1.17 -16.68 -16.79
CA GLY A 270 1.90 -16.43 -18.05
C GLY A 270 3.23 -17.19 -18.15
N LYS A 271 3.28 -18.43 -17.66
CA LYS A 271 4.50 -19.30 -17.69
C LYS A 271 4.84 -19.82 -19.09
N ASP A 272 3.90 -19.67 -20.04
CA ASP A 272 3.98 -20.00 -21.46
C ASP A 272 4.61 -18.88 -22.31
N LYS A 273 4.74 -17.66 -21.77
CA LYS A 273 5.38 -16.54 -22.47
C LYS A 273 6.88 -16.81 -22.67
N PRO A 274 7.45 -16.38 -23.82
CA PRO A 274 8.89 -16.45 -24.05
C PRO A 274 9.69 -15.80 -22.92
N CYS A 275 10.79 -16.45 -22.55
CA CYS A 275 11.75 -15.98 -21.55
C CYS A 275 13.04 -15.61 -22.31
N GLU A 276 13.34 -14.31 -22.40
CA GLU A 276 14.48 -13.80 -23.20
C GLU A 276 15.83 -14.09 -22.53
N ASP A 277 15.91 -13.96 -21.20
CA ASP A 277 17.04 -14.42 -20.38
C ASP A 277 16.55 -15.28 -19.22
N HIS A 278 17.21 -16.42 -18.99
CA HIS A 278 16.75 -17.46 -18.08
C HIS A 278 17.51 -17.44 -16.73
N PRO A 279 16.82 -17.63 -15.59
CA PRO A 279 15.42 -18.06 -15.47
C PRO A 279 14.39 -16.91 -15.50
N CYS A 280 13.11 -17.25 -15.70
CA CYS A 280 11.98 -16.33 -15.58
C CYS A 280 10.97 -16.82 -14.54
N LEU A 281 10.37 -15.89 -13.79
CA LEU A 281 9.40 -16.21 -12.72
C LEU A 281 7.96 -16.22 -13.24
N LEU A 282 7.47 -15.06 -13.68
CA LEU A 282 6.08 -14.81 -14.07
C LEU A 282 6.02 -13.92 -15.31
N ASP A 283 5.04 -14.14 -16.17
CA ASP A 283 4.73 -13.33 -17.36
C ASP A 283 5.90 -13.15 -18.35
N GLY A 284 6.81 -14.13 -18.42
CA GLY A 284 8.04 -14.05 -19.23
C GLY A 284 9.14 -13.15 -18.65
N LYS A 285 8.99 -12.62 -17.43
CA LYS A 285 10.01 -11.75 -16.81
C LYS A 285 11.17 -12.53 -16.21
N HIS A 286 12.37 -12.19 -16.67
CA HIS A 286 13.65 -12.61 -16.10
C HIS A 286 13.75 -12.30 -14.59
N ALA A 287 14.45 -13.16 -13.85
CA ALA A 287 15.04 -12.86 -12.55
C ALA A 287 16.29 -13.73 -12.31
N PRO A 288 17.25 -13.30 -11.46
CA PRO A 288 18.30 -14.17 -10.95
C PRO A 288 17.71 -15.40 -10.25
N ALA A 289 18.43 -16.52 -10.25
CA ALA A 289 17.99 -17.74 -9.59
C ALA A 289 17.84 -17.52 -8.06
N ILE A 290 16.75 -18.06 -7.49
CA ILE A 290 16.46 -17.94 -6.07
C ILE A 290 17.05 -19.14 -5.32
N ASP A 291 17.95 -18.87 -4.38
CA ASP A 291 18.62 -19.88 -3.56
C ASP A 291 17.86 -20.04 -2.24
N PHE A 292 16.81 -20.88 -2.23
CA PHE A 292 15.92 -21.05 -1.08
C PHE A 292 16.55 -21.64 0.19
N GLU A 293 17.84 -22.01 0.15
CA GLU A 293 18.62 -22.33 1.36
C GLU A 293 19.02 -21.06 2.14
N VAL A 294 19.07 -19.89 1.47
CA VAL A 294 19.49 -18.61 2.08
C VAL A 294 18.51 -17.45 1.82
N ASN A 295 17.64 -17.57 0.81
CA ASN A 295 16.62 -16.58 0.48
C ASN A 295 15.28 -16.94 1.14
N HIS A 296 15.11 -16.49 2.39
CA HIS A 296 13.85 -16.57 3.14
C HIS A 296 12.97 -15.34 2.82
N PHE A 297 11.71 -15.54 2.41
CA PHE A 297 10.83 -14.45 1.97
C PHE A 297 9.70 -14.14 2.96
N LEU A 298 9.51 -12.85 3.29
CA LEU A 298 8.33 -12.39 4.03
C LEU A 298 7.26 -11.82 3.09
N GLY A 299 6.03 -12.31 3.23
CA GLY A 299 4.87 -11.93 2.42
C GLY A 299 3.88 -11.01 3.13
N VAL A 300 3.70 -9.79 2.64
CA VAL A 300 2.79 -8.78 3.23
C VAL A 300 1.47 -8.62 2.45
N SER A 301 0.60 -7.72 2.92
CA SER A 301 -0.68 -7.38 2.26
C SER A 301 -1.59 -8.62 2.05
N GLU A 302 -1.99 -8.95 0.81
CA GLU A 302 -2.86 -10.10 0.54
C GLU A 302 -2.22 -11.43 0.93
N TYR A 303 -0.88 -11.56 0.98
CA TYR A 303 -0.23 -12.78 1.49
C TYR A 303 -0.64 -13.08 2.94
N TRP A 304 -0.70 -12.05 3.79
CA TRP A 304 -1.23 -12.15 5.15
C TRP A 304 -2.75 -12.19 5.17
N HIS A 305 -3.43 -11.22 4.54
CA HIS A 305 -4.90 -11.11 4.65
C HIS A 305 -5.65 -12.35 4.12
N VAL A 306 -5.11 -13.05 3.12
CA VAL A 306 -5.69 -14.29 2.61
C VAL A 306 -5.41 -15.46 3.56
N THR A 307 -4.17 -15.65 4.01
CA THR A 307 -3.81 -16.79 4.87
C THR A 307 -4.38 -16.67 6.29
N HIS A 308 -4.33 -15.46 6.86
CA HIS A 308 -4.68 -15.18 8.26
C HIS A 308 -6.06 -14.52 8.45
N GLY A 309 -6.76 -14.16 7.37
CA GLY A 309 -8.14 -13.66 7.42
C GLY A 309 -9.15 -14.76 7.73
N LEU A 310 -9.92 -15.20 6.72
CA LEU A 310 -10.98 -16.18 6.92
C LEU A 310 -10.48 -17.56 7.41
N PHE A 311 -9.25 -17.92 7.06
CA PHE A 311 -8.64 -19.22 7.36
C PHE A 311 -7.72 -19.21 8.60
N GLY A 312 -7.42 -18.03 9.15
CA GLY A 312 -6.35 -17.79 10.14
C GLY A 312 -6.68 -18.05 11.62
N LYS A 313 -7.79 -18.72 11.94
CA LYS A 313 -8.18 -18.97 13.33
C LYS A 313 -7.06 -19.69 14.10
N GLY A 314 -6.55 -19.03 15.14
CA GLY A 314 -5.54 -19.55 16.07
C GLY A 314 -4.16 -18.89 15.99
N GLY A 315 -3.88 -18.03 15.00
CA GLY A 315 -2.60 -17.31 14.91
C GLY A 315 -1.35 -18.17 14.74
N GLY A 316 -1.51 -19.45 14.39
CA GLY A 316 -0.40 -20.37 14.12
C GLY A 316 0.23 -20.12 12.75
N ALA A 317 1.52 -20.48 12.63
CA ALA A 317 2.30 -20.29 11.41
C ALA A 317 1.63 -20.89 10.15
N TYR A 318 1.90 -20.26 9.01
CA TYR A 318 1.37 -20.69 7.73
C TYR A 318 1.93 -22.06 7.30
N ASP A 319 1.02 -22.96 6.94
CA ASP A 319 1.30 -24.35 6.57
C ASP A 319 0.44 -24.68 5.34
N LEU A 320 1.08 -24.96 4.19
CA LEU A 320 0.36 -25.16 2.92
C LEU A 320 -0.69 -26.28 2.99
N PRO A 321 -0.39 -27.50 3.50
CA PRO A 321 -1.40 -28.55 3.62
C PRO A 321 -2.61 -28.14 4.47
N THR A 322 -2.37 -27.55 5.63
CA THR A 322 -3.43 -27.08 6.55
C THR A 322 -4.25 -25.94 5.94
N PHE A 323 -3.60 -25.01 5.26
CA PHE A 323 -4.27 -23.92 4.55
C PHE A 323 -5.12 -24.44 3.39
N GLN A 324 -4.57 -25.32 2.54
CA GLN A 324 -5.29 -25.88 1.39
C GLN A 324 -6.52 -26.70 1.83
N HIS A 325 -6.42 -27.48 2.91
CA HIS A 325 -7.57 -28.20 3.49
C HIS A 325 -8.69 -27.23 3.90
N LYS A 326 -8.37 -26.21 4.71
CA LYS A 326 -9.33 -25.18 5.15
C LYS A 326 -10.01 -24.44 3.99
N VAL A 327 -9.27 -24.22 2.88
CA VAL A 327 -9.80 -23.57 1.68
C VAL A 327 -10.75 -24.50 0.92
N ILE A 328 -10.39 -25.77 0.74
CA ILE A 328 -11.27 -26.78 0.11
C ILE A 328 -12.58 -26.92 0.90
N ASP A 329 -12.50 -27.07 2.22
CA ASP A 329 -13.66 -27.15 3.12
C ASP A 329 -14.58 -25.94 2.99
N PHE A 330 -14.00 -24.73 2.90
CA PHE A 330 -14.76 -23.50 2.79
C PHE A 330 -15.44 -23.35 1.42
N CYS A 331 -14.71 -23.61 0.33
CA CYS A 331 -15.22 -23.39 -1.02
C CYS A 331 -16.32 -24.38 -1.42
N GLY A 332 -16.28 -25.62 -0.90
CA GLY A 332 -17.29 -26.65 -1.13
C GLY A 332 -18.62 -26.44 -0.39
N ARG A 333 -18.71 -25.49 0.56
CA ARG A 333 -19.94 -25.20 1.33
C ARG A 333 -20.91 -24.31 0.55
N GLU A 334 -22.20 -24.54 0.75
CA GLU A 334 -23.27 -23.71 0.18
C GLU A 334 -23.21 -22.28 0.72
N TRP A 335 -23.32 -21.32 -0.18
CA TRP A 335 -23.17 -19.89 0.11
C TRP A 335 -24.18 -19.36 1.12
N GLU A 336 -25.44 -19.84 1.12
CA GLU A 336 -26.45 -19.45 2.11
C GLU A 336 -25.98 -19.76 3.54
N THR A 337 -25.24 -20.86 3.73
CA THR A 337 -24.68 -21.24 5.04
C THR A 337 -23.55 -20.30 5.45
N ILE A 338 -22.62 -20.01 4.52
CA ILE A 338 -21.52 -19.08 4.74
C ILE A 338 -22.05 -17.68 5.07
N GLN A 339 -23.00 -17.18 4.27
CA GLN A 339 -23.62 -15.87 4.47
C GLN A 339 -24.39 -15.81 5.80
N GLY A 340 -25.16 -16.85 6.15
CA GLY A 340 -25.88 -16.94 7.42
C GLY A 340 -24.96 -16.88 8.64
N GLU A 341 -23.85 -17.63 8.63
CA GLU A 341 -22.86 -17.59 9.71
C GLU A 341 -22.17 -16.22 9.85
N ILE A 342 -21.90 -15.53 8.74
CA ILE A 342 -21.32 -14.18 8.76
C ILE A 342 -22.35 -13.18 9.34
N LEU A 343 -23.60 -13.26 8.89
CA LEU A 343 -24.73 -12.42 9.35
C LEU A 343 -25.12 -12.63 10.82
N PHE A 344 -24.76 -13.78 11.40
CA PHE A 344 -24.94 -14.03 12.83
C PHE A 344 -23.80 -13.48 13.70
N ARG A 345 -22.58 -13.35 13.14
CA ARG A 345 -21.34 -13.13 13.93
C ARG A 345 -20.74 -11.73 13.89
N ASN A 346 -20.89 -10.97 12.79
CA ASN A 346 -19.97 -9.87 12.50
C ASN A 346 -20.64 -8.51 12.28
N LYS A 347 -20.68 -7.63 13.29
CA LYS A 347 -21.28 -6.26 13.21
C LYS A 347 -21.00 -5.49 11.91
N ASN A 348 -19.82 -5.65 11.28
CA ASN A 348 -19.51 -5.13 9.94
C ASN A 348 -19.68 -6.18 8.82
N HIS A 349 -20.91 -6.65 8.59
CA HIS A 349 -21.23 -7.72 7.65
C HIS A 349 -20.71 -7.47 6.21
N LYS A 350 -20.77 -6.23 5.72
CA LYS A 350 -20.55 -5.91 4.29
C LYS A 350 -19.14 -6.29 3.82
N LYS A 351 -18.10 -5.93 4.57
CA LYS A 351 -16.71 -6.25 4.20
C LYS A 351 -16.47 -7.77 4.28
N VAL A 352 -16.87 -8.40 5.39
CA VAL A 352 -16.63 -9.84 5.60
C VAL A 352 -17.35 -10.69 4.54
N ILE A 353 -18.55 -10.28 4.09
CA ILE A 353 -19.24 -10.91 2.97
C ILE A 353 -18.43 -10.75 1.67
N GLN A 354 -17.90 -9.57 1.36
CA GLN A 354 -17.10 -9.37 0.15
C GLN A 354 -15.83 -10.22 0.17
N ASP A 355 -15.09 -10.19 1.29
CA ASP A 355 -13.87 -11.01 1.46
C ASP A 355 -14.19 -12.51 1.34
N ALA A 356 -15.34 -12.97 1.84
CA ALA A 356 -15.81 -14.36 1.70
C ALA A 356 -16.15 -14.77 0.25
N GLN A 357 -16.67 -13.86 -0.58
CA GLN A 357 -16.93 -14.14 -2.01
C GLN A 357 -15.62 -14.35 -2.80
N ASP A 358 -14.58 -13.60 -2.46
CA ASP A 358 -13.29 -13.62 -3.15
C ASP A 358 -12.31 -14.67 -2.62
N ALA A 359 -12.52 -15.17 -1.40
CA ALA A 359 -11.57 -16.02 -0.67
C ALA A 359 -11.05 -17.22 -1.47
N CYS A 360 -11.93 -17.93 -2.18
CA CYS A 360 -11.56 -19.10 -3.00
C CYS A 360 -10.58 -18.74 -4.12
N PHE A 361 -10.86 -17.69 -4.89
CA PHE A 361 -9.95 -17.19 -5.90
C PHE A 361 -8.65 -16.66 -5.29
N LYS A 362 -8.74 -15.87 -4.21
CA LYS A 362 -7.55 -15.27 -3.59
C LYS A 362 -6.60 -16.35 -3.05
N ALA A 363 -7.13 -17.43 -2.49
CA ALA A 363 -6.35 -18.57 -2.02
C ALA A 363 -5.71 -19.36 -3.19
N SER A 364 -6.44 -19.64 -4.27
CA SER A 364 -5.85 -20.33 -5.44
C SER A 364 -4.79 -19.49 -6.13
N TRP A 365 -5.00 -18.17 -6.23
CA TRP A 365 -4.05 -17.23 -6.80
C TRP A 365 -2.79 -17.11 -5.95
N LEU A 366 -2.92 -17.02 -4.61
CA LEU A 366 -1.79 -17.04 -3.69
C LEU A 366 -0.96 -18.32 -3.83
N ILE A 367 -1.60 -19.49 -3.88
CA ILE A 367 -0.91 -20.78 -4.05
C ILE A 367 -0.19 -20.82 -5.41
N ASN A 368 -0.87 -20.47 -6.50
CA ASN A 368 -0.27 -20.47 -7.84
C ASN A 368 0.90 -19.47 -7.94
N VAL A 369 0.80 -18.26 -7.38
CA VAL A 369 1.89 -17.27 -7.39
C VAL A 369 3.10 -17.76 -6.59
N LEU A 370 2.91 -18.32 -5.39
CA LEU A 370 4.03 -18.80 -4.58
C LEU A 370 4.71 -20.03 -5.19
N TYR A 371 3.95 -21.11 -5.39
CA TYR A 371 4.54 -22.43 -5.65
C TYR A 371 4.82 -22.70 -7.13
N GLU A 372 3.96 -22.22 -8.04
CA GLU A 372 4.14 -22.42 -9.49
C GLU A 372 4.77 -21.18 -10.19
N GLY A 373 4.55 -20.00 -9.61
CA GLY A 373 5.09 -18.73 -10.05
C GLY A 373 6.54 -18.54 -9.62
N LEU A 374 6.74 -18.29 -8.32
CA LEU A 374 8.04 -18.01 -7.71
C LEU A 374 8.87 -19.27 -7.43
N GLY A 375 8.24 -20.45 -7.37
CA GLY A 375 8.93 -21.72 -7.13
C GLY A 375 9.24 -22.00 -5.65
N ILE A 376 8.51 -21.38 -4.71
CA ILE A 376 8.69 -21.62 -3.27
C ILE A 376 8.68 -23.15 -2.99
N PRO A 377 9.63 -23.71 -2.24
CA PRO A 377 9.63 -25.14 -1.90
C PRO A 377 8.37 -25.56 -1.16
N ARG A 378 7.72 -26.63 -1.62
CA ARG A 378 6.60 -27.28 -0.92
C ARG A 378 7.14 -28.13 0.23
N LEU A 379 7.42 -27.49 1.37
CA LEU A 379 7.92 -28.18 2.56
C LEU A 379 6.96 -29.29 3.01
N GLY A 380 7.45 -30.53 3.03
CA GLY A 380 6.71 -31.69 3.54
C GLY A 380 6.68 -31.72 5.07
N PRO A 381 5.82 -32.55 5.68
CA PRO A 381 5.71 -32.64 7.15
C PRO A 381 7.02 -33.05 7.84
N GLU A 382 7.91 -33.75 7.14
CA GLU A 382 9.24 -34.14 7.64
C GLU A 382 10.26 -32.97 7.69
N SER A 383 9.97 -31.83 7.06
CA SER A 383 10.84 -30.65 7.08
C SER A 383 10.80 -29.88 8.40
N LYS A 384 9.95 -30.27 9.36
CA LYS A 384 9.83 -29.62 10.68
C LYS A 384 10.87 -30.14 11.68
N THR A 385 12.09 -30.40 11.21
CA THR A 385 13.28 -30.65 12.01
C THR A 385 13.86 -29.33 12.55
N SER A 386 13.03 -28.59 13.31
CA SER A 386 13.57 -27.71 14.34
C SER A 386 14.49 -28.54 15.24
N PRO A 387 15.72 -28.09 15.58
CA PRO A 387 16.56 -28.84 16.49
C PRO A 387 15.84 -29.00 17.83
N ASN A 388 15.88 -30.20 18.42
CA ASN A 388 15.17 -30.53 19.66
C ASN A 388 15.70 -29.67 20.83
N ILE A 389 15.07 -28.51 21.05
CA ILE A 389 15.25 -27.72 22.27
C ILE A 389 14.56 -28.48 23.41
N THR A 390 15.33 -29.32 24.08
CA THR A 390 14.95 -29.85 25.39
C THR A 390 14.77 -28.69 26.36
N THR A 391 13.67 -28.71 27.11
CA THR A 391 13.24 -27.59 27.95
C THR A 391 14.11 -27.42 29.19
N ALA A 392 15.20 -26.67 29.05
CA ALA A 392 16.06 -26.23 30.15
C ALA A 392 16.40 -24.74 30.03
N ASP A 393 15.92 -23.97 31.03
CA ASP A 393 16.37 -22.65 31.48
C ASP A 393 16.28 -21.40 30.56
N GLY A 394 15.26 -20.58 30.82
CA GLY A 394 15.47 -19.17 31.19
C GLY A 394 15.73 -18.10 30.12
N SER A 395 16.43 -18.37 29.02
CA SER A 395 16.98 -17.30 28.15
C SER A 395 16.00 -16.77 27.08
N LYS A 396 15.26 -15.69 27.40
CA LYS A 396 14.45 -14.90 26.44
C LYS A 396 15.24 -14.18 25.31
N LYS A 397 16.49 -14.58 25.03
CA LYS A 397 17.35 -13.97 23.99
C LYS A 397 17.48 -14.80 22.71
N ASP A 398 17.41 -16.13 22.78
CA ASP A 398 17.78 -16.98 21.64
C ASP A 398 16.62 -17.36 20.72
N ILE A 399 15.37 -17.15 21.15
CA ILE A 399 14.15 -17.49 20.40
C ILE A 399 14.09 -16.77 19.03
N ALA A 400 14.60 -15.54 18.94
CA ALA A 400 14.56 -14.74 17.72
C ALA A 400 15.46 -15.26 16.57
N LYS A 401 16.33 -16.25 16.81
CA LYS A 401 17.25 -16.79 15.81
C LYS A 401 16.60 -17.79 14.84
N THR A 402 15.43 -18.34 15.18
CA THR A 402 14.75 -19.41 14.43
C THR A 402 13.40 -19.02 13.85
N GLU A 403 12.93 -17.79 14.11
CA GLU A 403 11.54 -17.37 13.84
C GLU A 403 11.23 -17.19 12.34
N PHE A 404 12.24 -16.89 11.50
CA PHE A 404 12.07 -16.47 10.10
C PHE A 404 12.91 -17.28 9.08
N LEU A 405 13.12 -18.57 9.31
CA LEU A 405 13.98 -19.43 8.47
C LEU A 405 13.22 -20.34 7.46
N ASP A 406 11.89 -20.30 7.42
CA ASP A 406 11.16 -20.95 6.31
C ASP A 406 11.39 -20.17 5.00
N SER A 407 11.38 -20.86 3.86
CA SER A 407 11.55 -20.20 2.54
C SER A 407 10.46 -19.15 2.24
N PHE A 408 9.29 -19.25 2.88
CA PHE A 408 8.21 -18.26 2.82
C PHE A 408 7.42 -18.19 4.13
N GLN A 409 7.18 -16.98 4.65
CA GLN A 409 6.24 -16.72 5.74
C GLN A 409 5.40 -15.46 5.48
N PRO A 410 4.06 -15.50 5.61
CA PRO A 410 3.22 -14.30 5.53
C PRO A 410 3.22 -13.54 6.87
N ILE A 411 3.21 -12.20 6.84
CA ILE A 411 3.26 -11.34 8.04
C ILE A 411 2.50 -10.00 7.87
N ASP A 412 1.92 -9.49 8.95
CA ASP A 412 1.35 -8.13 9.04
C ASP A 412 2.32 -7.16 9.72
N THR A 413 2.79 -7.53 10.92
CA THR A 413 3.61 -6.67 11.78
C THR A 413 4.82 -7.41 12.35
N VAL A 414 5.97 -6.73 12.40
CA VAL A 414 7.14 -7.15 13.17
C VAL A 414 7.21 -6.28 14.42
N ARG A 415 7.22 -6.91 15.61
CA ARG A 415 7.27 -6.21 16.92
C ARG A 415 6.17 -5.13 17.07
N GLY A 416 4.98 -5.35 16.50
CA GLY A 416 3.85 -4.43 16.52
C GLY A 416 3.89 -3.28 15.49
N VAL A 417 4.89 -3.26 14.59
CA VAL A 417 4.97 -2.28 13.48
C VAL A 417 4.65 -2.97 12.16
N GLU A 418 3.68 -2.41 11.41
CA GLU A 418 3.30 -2.90 10.08
C GLU A 418 4.48 -2.93 9.11
N VAL A 419 4.68 -4.06 8.42
CA VAL A 419 5.73 -4.22 7.40
C VAL A 419 5.25 -3.57 6.10
N SER A 420 5.51 -2.27 5.95
CA SER A 420 5.06 -1.46 4.82
C SER A 420 6.22 -0.77 4.10
N TRP A 421 6.18 -0.72 2.77
CA TRP A 421 7.13 0.05 1.95
C TRP A 421 7.18 1.54 2.36
N THR A 422 6.10 2.07 2.94
CA THR A 422 6.07 3.45 3.47
C THR A 422 7.11 3.67 4.57
N LEU A 423 7.37 2.67 5.42
CA LEU A 423 8.45 2.71 6.41
C LEU A 423 9.82 2.74 5.74
N GLY A 424 10.04 1.91 4.71
CA GLY A 424 11.33 1.87 4.00
C GLY A 424 11.69 3.19 3.33
N LYS A 425 10.71 3.91 2.78
CA LYS A 425 10.90 5.29 2.30
C LYS A 425 11.34 6.24 3.43
N MET A 426 10.79 6.08 4.62
CA MET A 426 11.13 6.90 5.80
C MET A 426 12.48 6.50 6.43
N VAL A 427 12.86 5.22 6.40
CA VAL A 427 14.20 4.74 6.79
C VAL A 427 15.26 5.30 5.84
N LEU A 428 15.03 5.26 4.52
CA LEU A 428 15.93 5.86 3.53
C LEU A 428 16.06 7.37 3.74
N TYR A 429 14.94 8.07 3.99
CA TYR A 429 14.94 9.50 4.32
C TYR A 429 15.74 9.81 5.60
N ALA A 430 15.55 9.01 6.66
CA ALA A 430 16.25 9.21 7.93
C ALA A 430 17.76 8.91 7.82
N ALA A 431 18.16 7.86 7.09
CA ALA A 431 19.56 7.59 6.77
C ALA A 431 20.21 8.76 6.01
N GLY A 432 19.49 9.33 5.04
CA GLY A 432 19.92 10.52 4.30
C GLY A 432 19.89 11.84 5.08
N GLN A 433 19.52 11.83 6.37
CA GLN A 433 19.69 12.97 7.28
C GLN A 433 21.03 12.92 8.04
N ILE A 434 21.79 11.82 7.96
CA ILE A 434 23.11 11.71 8.59
C ILE A 434 24.20 12.28 7.67
N SER A 435 25.07 13.10 8.25
CA SER A 435 26.26 13.62 7.57
C SER A 435 27.24 12.50 7.26
N PRO A 436 27.91 12.50 6.09
CA PRO A 436 28.89 11.48 5.77
C PRO A 436 30.19 11.67 6.57
N SER A 437 30.86 10.57 6.86
CA SER A 437 32.16 10.52 7.58
C SER A 437 33.36 10.94 6.71
N THR A 438 33.22 10.77 5.39
CA THR A 438 34.22 11.08 4.33
C THR A 438 33.46 11.70 3.13
N PRO A 439 34.09 12.11 2.00
CA PRO A 439 33.31 12.55 0.82
C PRO A 439 32.61 11.37 0.10
N GLU A 440 31.59 10.81 0.76
CA GLU A 440 30.81 9.67 0.28
C GLU A 440 29.74 10.03 -0.76
N LEU A 441 29.35 9.03 -1.54
CA LEU A 441 28.22 9.06 -2.46
C LEU A 441 26.87 9.26 -1.71
N PRO A 442 25.83 9.80 -2.38
CA PRO A 442 24.54 10.09 -1.74
C PRO A 442 23.77 8.82 -1.34
N VAL A 443 22.96 8.96 -0.28
CA VAL A 443 21.97 7.97 0.16
C VAL A 443 20.79 7.93 -0.83
N GLY A 444 20.38 6.73 -1.23
CA GLY A 444 19.40 6.50 -2.28
C GLY A 444 19.54 5.11 -2.91
N PHE A 445 18.98 4.92 -4.10
CA PHE A 445 19.17 3.70 -4.89
C PHE A 445 19.13 3.99 -6.40
N GLY A 446 19.78 3.17 -7.21
CA GLY A 446 19.78 3.27 -8.67
C GLY A 446 20.36 2.03 -9.34
N SER A 447 20.59 2.07 -10.65
CA SER A 447 21.25 0.97 -11.38
C SER A 447 22.61 0.61 -10.78
N ASN A 448 22.90 -0.68 -10.65
CA ASN A 448 24.18 -1.16 -10.15
C ASN A 448 25.30 -0.87 -11.18
N VAL A 449 26.02 0.22 -10.99
CA VAL A 449 27.13 0.69 -11.84
C VAL A 449 28.45 0.64 -11.08
N ALA A 450 29.54 0.32 -11.78
CA ALA A 450 30.85 0.07 -11.17
C ALA A 450 31.46 1.27 -10.41
N ALA A 451 31.03 2.50 -10.69
CA ALA A 451 31.44 3.70 -9.96
C ALA A 451 30.41 4.84 -10.10
N GLY A 452 30.36 5.72 -9.09
CA GLY A 452 29.64 7.00 -9.15
C GLY A 452 28.14 6.93 -8.85
N ILE A 453 27.38 7.78 -9.53
CA ILE A 453 25.92 7.93 -9.37
C ILE A 453 25.27 7.67 -10.74
N PRO A 454 24.40 6.66 -10.88
CA PRO A 454 23.76 6.36 -12.17
C PRO A 454 22.69 7.42 -12.51
N PRO A 455 22.35 7.63 -13.80
CA PRO A 455 21.34 8.61 -14.21
C PRO A 455 19.92 8.36 -13.68
N ASP A 456 19.61 7.12 -13.22
CA ASP A 456 18.32 6.75 -12.62
C ASP A 456 18.31 6.83 -11.08
N PHE A 457 19.32 7.43 -10.44
CA PHE A 457 19.46 7.42 -8.98
C PHE A 457 18.35 8.19 -8.25
N ALA A 458 17.54 7.45 -7.49
CA ALA A 458 16.52 7.97 -6.60
C ALA A 458 17.12 8.31 -5.23
N HIS A 459 17.38 9.59 -5.00
CA HIS A 459 17.88 10.11 -3.73
C HIS A 459 16.90 9.88 -2.56
N ALA A 460 17.44 9.86 -1.34
CA ALA A 460 16.67 9.81 -0.09
C ALA A 460 15.56 10.89 0.01
N GLY A 461 15.77 12.07 -0.61
CA GLY A 461 14.84 13.22 -0.55
C GLY A 461 14.99 14.06 0.71
N SER A 462 16.02 13.80 1.50
CA SER A 462 16.46 14.52 2.70
C SER A 462 17.73 15.33 2.40
N LEU A 463 18.06 16.24 3.31
CA LEU A 463 19.41 16.82 3.43
C LEU A 463 20.01 16.40 4.78
N PRO A 464 21.35 16.29 4.91
CA PRO A 464 22.01 16.13 6.20
C PRO A 464 21.59 17.23 7.19
N LEU A 465 21.37 16.86 8.44
CA LEU A 465 21.07 17.83 9.50
C LEU A 465 22.33 18.62 9.85
N SER A 466 22.25 19.95 9.90
CA SER A 466 23.34 20.78 10.41
C SER A 466 23.53 20.54 11.91
N ALA A 467 24.76 20.71 12.40
CA ALA A 467 25.08 20.51 13.81
C ALA A 467 24.24 21.40 14.75
N GLU A 468 23.90 22.61 14.31
CA GLU A 468 23.02 23.54 15.03
C GLU A 468 21.61 22.97 15.25
N LEU A 469 21.04 22.31 14.24
CA LEU A 469 19.72 21.66 14.29
C LEU A 469 19.68 20.41 15.20
N LEU A 470 20.84 19.84 15.51
CA LEU A 470 20.99 18.80 16.53
C LEU A 470 21.21 19.41 17.92
N SER A 471 21.94 20.53 18.01
CA SER A 471 22.25 21.25 19.24
C SER A 471 21.03 21.91 19.90
N GLU A 472 20.10 22.50 19.12
CA GLU A 472 18.84 23.08 19.64
C GLU A 472 18.06 22.10 20.54
N LYS A 473 18.23 20.79 20.33
CA LYS A 473 17.51 19.75 21.06
C LYS A 473 17.95 19.59 22.52
N HIS A 474 19.17 20.00 22.88
CA HIS A 474 19.66 19.94 24.26
C HIS A 474 19.29 21.17 25.09
N ASN A 475 18.99 22.31 24.46
CA ASN A 475 18.71 23.57 25.16
C ASN A 475 17.25 23.77 25.59
N PHE A 476 16.31 22.90 25.19
CA PHE A 476 14.89 23.13 25.46
C PHE A 476 14.47 22.88 26.92
N ASP A 477 15.14 21.97 27.63
CA ASP A 477 14.91 21.73 29.07
C ASP A 477 15.79 22.61 29.98
N ALA A 478 16.69 23.42 29.40
CA ALA A 478 17.65 24.23 30.14
C ALA A 478 17.95 25.59 29.47
N HIS A 479 16.98 26.53 29.51
CA HIS A 479 17.26 27.98 29.74
C HIS A 479 15.98 28.81 29.89
N ARG A 480 15.40 28.87 31.10
CA ARG A 480 14.32 29.81 31.45
C ARG A 480 14.87 31.20 31.82
N SER A 481 15.70 31.78 30.95
CA SER A 481 16.40 33.06 31.22
C SER A 481 16.92 33.74 29.94
N ALA A 482 16.02 34.23 29.09
CA ALA A 482 16.42 35.04 27.94
C ALA A 482 16.89 36.44 28.39
N PRO A 483 18.07 36.94 27.97
CA PRO A 483 18.54 38.27 28.34
C PRO A 483 17.73 39.35 27.60
N TYR A 484 17.00 40.17 28.35
CA TYR A 484 16.28 41.34 27.84
C TYR A 484 17.28 42.47 27.52
N GLY A 485 17.97 42.36 26.37
CA GLY A 485 19.22 43.08 26.13
C GLY A 485 19.44 43.66 24.73
N ASP A 486 18.39 44.12 24.04
CA ASP A 486 18.56 45.02 22.87
C ASP A 486 17.30 45.83 22.52
N GLN A 487 16.12 45.21 22.54
CA GLN A 487 14.84 45.90 22.24
C GLN A 487 14.51 47.05 23.21
N ALA A 488 15.08 47.03 24.43
CA ALA A 488 14.94 48.11 25.40
C ALA A 488 15.58 49.43 24.93
N ILE A 489 16.74 49.35 24.25
CA ILE A 489 17.48 50.54 23.80
C ILE A 489 16.70 51.23 22.68
N TYR A 490 16.26 50.47 21.67
CA TYR A 490 15.45 50.99 20.57
C TYR A 490 14.11 51.59 21.03
N SER A 491 13.41 50.95 21.97
CA SER A 491 12.12 51.47 22.47
C SER A 491 12.29 52.76 23.30
N VAL A 492 13.34 52.87 24.12
CA VAL A 492 13.68 54.12 24.82
C VAL A 492 14.10 55.22 23.84
N PHE A 493 14.87 54.90 22.79
CA PHE A 493 15.30 55.88 21.80
C PHE A 493 14.12 56.42 20.97
N VAL A 494 13.19 55.55 20.56
CA VAL A 494 11.94 55.96 19.89
C VAL A 494 11.07 56.82 20.81
N LEU A 495 10.96 56.46 22.09
CA LEU A 495 10.22 57.27 23.09
C LEU A 495 10.82 58.68 23.23
N LEU A 496 12.16 58.78 23.30
CA LEU A 496 12.88 60.06 23.35
C LEU A 496 12.62 60.91 22.09
N VAL A 497 12.68 60.32 20.89
CA VAL A 497 12.37 61.02 19.64
C VAL A 497 10.93 61.54 19.61
N VAL A 498 9.96 60.75 20.08
CA VAL A 498 8.56 61.17 20.20
C VAL A 498 8.39 62.31 21.21
N ILE A 499 9.04 62.23 22.37
CA ILE A 499 9.01 63.30 23.39
C ILE A 499 9.63 64.60 22.84
N VAL A 500 10.75 64.52 22.11
CA VAL A 500 11.38 65.69 21.47
C VAL A 500 10.47 66.28 20.38
N LEU A 501 9.81 65.46 19.57
CA LEU A 501 8.83 65.91 18.57
C LEU A 501 7.64 66.63 19.21
N LEU A 502 7.06 66.05 20.26
CA LEU A 502 5.96 66.68 21.02
C LEU A 502 6.42 67.99 21.66
N ALA A 503 7.59 68.01 22.32
CA ALA A 503 8.17 69.21 22.91
C ALA A 503 8.42 70.30 21.86
N TYR A 504 8.90 69.95 20.66
CA TYR A 504 9.09 70.88 19.54
C TYR A 504 7.76 71.45 19.01
N ILE A 505 6.72 70.62 18.89
CA ILE A 505 5.36 71.05 18.49
C ILE A 505 4.75 71.99 19.53
N PHE A 506 4.94 71.72 20.83
CA PHE A 506 4.37 72.52 21.90
C PHE A 506 5.20 73.76 22.28
N ARG A 507 6.49 73.85 21.92
CA ARG A 507 7.41 74.95 22.29
C ARG A 507 7.15 76.32 21.65
N LYS A 508 6.42 76.40 20.53
CA LYS A 508 6.02 77.69 19.92
C LYS A 508 4.49 77.81 19.83
N PRO A 509 3.87 78.86 20.42
CA PRO A 509 2.40 78.94 20.52
C PRO A 509 1.72 79.01 19.15
N ASP A 510 2.35 79.63 18.15
CA ASP A 510 1.75 79.91 16.84
C ASP A 510 1.41 78.66 16.03
N ARG A 511 2.18 77.57 16.19
CA ARG A 511 1.92 76.31 15.47
C ARG A 511 0.68 75.57 15.96
N ARG A 512 0.25 75.80 17.22
CA ARG A 512 -0.99 75.20 17.78
C ARG A 512 -2.23 75.63 17.00
N ARG A 513 -2.23 76.84 16.42
CA ARG A 513 -3.34 77.39 15.61
C ARG A 513 -3.50 76.75 14.23
N ILE A 514 -2.50 76.01 13.73
CA ILE A 514 -2.62 75.32 12.43
C ILE A 514 -3.40 74.00 12.60
N ILE A 515 -2.98 73.17 13.56
CA ILE A 515 -3.58 71.85 13.82
C ILE A 515 -5.07 71.99 14.23
N PHE A 516 -5.40 72.94 15.10
CA PHE A 516 -6.79 73.16 15.55
C PHE A 516 -7.73 73.76 14.48
N LYS A 517 -7.19 74.42 13.43
CA LYS A 517 -8.01 74.93 12.32
C LYS A 517 -8.51 73.82 11.38
N THR A 518 -7.78 72.71 11.27
CA THR A 518 -8.20 71.55 10.47
C THR A 518 -9.39 70.82 11.10
N PHE A 519 -9.44 70.72 12.43
CA PHE A 519 -10.47 69.96 13.15
C PHE A 519 -11.81 70.70 13.38
N THR A 520 -11.88 72.01 13.08
CA THR A 520 -13.06 72.84 13.40
C THR A 520 -13.89 73.27 12.19
N ARG A 521 -13.42 73.04 10.95
CA ARG A 521 -14.06 73.57 9.73
C ARG A 521 -15.05 72.61 9.05
N ARG A 522 -15.84 71.83 9.80
CA ARG A 522 -16.83 70.89 9.21
C ARG A 522 -18.18 70.76 9.93
N ARG A 523 -18.74 71.84 10.50
CA ARG A 523 -20.11 71.81 11.06
C ARG A 523 -20.87 73.16 11.14
N ARG A 524 -21.46 73.66 10.03
CA ARG A 524 -22.75 74.41 10.01
C ARG A 524 -23.23 74.88 8.61
N GLN A 525 -24.27 74.22 8.10
CA GLN A 525 -25.36 74.63 7.18
C GLN A 525 -26.07 73.30 6.80
N SER A 526 -27.39 73.05 6.90
CA SER A 526 -28.60 73.86 7.13
C SER A 526 -28.96 74.82 5.99
N GLY A 527 -30.05 74.61 5.24
CA GLY A 527 -31.03 73.52 5.31
C GLY A 527 -32.24 73.69 4.36
N ARG A 528 -33.30 72.88 4.55
CA ARG A 528 -34.47 72.61 3.66
C ARG A 528 -34.12 71.71 2.45
N GLN A 529 -35.03 70.92 1.88
CA GLN A 529 -36.51 70.93 2.01
C GLN A 529 -37.16 69.52 2.01
N SER A 530 -38.33 69.42 2.67
CA SER A 530 -39.42 68.40 2.62
C SER A 530 -39.21 67.14 1.73
N ARG A 531 -39.33 65.91 2.23
CA ARG A 531 -40.56 65.32 2.84
C ARG A 531 -40.23 64.22 3.86
N ARG A 532 -40.99 64.14 4.94
CA ARG A 532 -41.01 62.99 5.87
C ARG A 532 -42.27 62.16 5.63
N LEU A 533 -42.12 60.85 5.53
CA LEU A 533 -43.14 59.91 5.96
C LEU A 533 -42.98 59.70 7.49
N GLU A 534 -43.94 58.99 8.08
CA GLU A 534 -43.91 58.44 9.45
C GLU A 534 -43.98 59.46 10.59
N THR A 535 -45.16 59.51 11.22
CA THR A 535 -45.26 59.13 12.63
C THR A 535 -46.69 58.73 12.94
N LEU A 536 -46.89 57.56 13.54
CA LEU A 536 -47.61 57.44 14.80
C LEU A 536 -47.37 56.09 15.47
N ILE A 537 -47.21 56.11 16.78
CA ILE A 537 -47.05 54.94 17.65
C ILE A 537 -48.44 54.39 17.95
N GLY A 538 -48.62 53.07 17.91
CA GLY A 538 -49.93 52.44 18.14
C GLY A 538 -49.87 51.04 18.72
N SER A 539 -50.02 50.94 20.06
CA SER A 539 -50.39 49.72 20.81
C SER A 539 -49.36 48.57 20.87
N VAL A 540 -49.44 47.58 21.78
CA VAL A 540 -49.89 47.51 23.20
C VAL A 540 -49.18 46.29 23.84
N PHE A 541 -48.96 46.29 25.16
CA PHE A 541 -48.40 45.15 25.90
C PHE A 541 -49.17 43.83 25.71
N ARG A 542 -48.48 42.69 25.62
CA ARG A 542 -48.87 41.46 26.36
C ARG A 542 -47.80 40.35 26.48
N ARG A 543 -47.53 40.00 27.76
CA ARG A 543 -47.11 38.69 28.31
C ARG A 543 -45.71 38.13 27.98
N ALA A 544 -45.26 37.30 28.91
CA ALA A 544 -44.03 36.50 28.90
C ALA A 544 -44.40 34.98 28.97
N PRO A 545 -43.55 34.04 29.42
CA PRO A 545 -42.93 33.09 28.49
C PRO A 545 -43.36 31.62 28.70
N ALA A 546 -43.12 30.78 27.68
CA ALA A 546 -43.24 29.31 27.75
C ALA A 546 -42.25 28.63 26.77
N ASN A 547 -42.03 27.32 26.96
CA ASN A 547 -40.99 26.52 26.31
C ASN A 547 -41.50 25.67 25.13
N TYR A 548 -40.62 24.80 24.62
CA TYR A 548 -40.86 23.70 23.67
C TYR A 548 -40.98 24.11 22.19
N GLU A 549 -40.49 23.35 21.19
CA GLU A 549 -39.70 22.11 21.22
C GLU A 549 -38.74 22.10 20.01
N ARG A 550 -37.61 21.36 20.08
CA ARG A 550 -36.76 21.10 18.90
C ARG A 550 -36.31 19.65 18.88
N VAL A 551 -36.82 18.90 17.91
CA VAL A 551 -36.49 17.49 17.66
C VAL A 551 -35.00 17.35 17.29
N PRO A 552 -34.26 16.39 17.87
CA PRO A 552 -32.92 16.04 17.44
C PRO A 552 -32.94 14.95 16.35
N GLU A 553 -32.24 15.17 15.23
CA GLU A 553 -31.77 14.07 14.39
C GLU A 553 -30.38 13.63 14.87
N ALA A 554 -30.21 12.33 15.14
CA ALA A 554 -28.99 11.78 15.72
C ALA A 554 -27.92 11.51 14.65
N GLY A 555 -26.95 12.42 14.54
CA GLY A 555 -25.69 12.18 13.83
C GLY A 555 -24.68 11.49 14.74
N ASP A 556 -24.85 10.18 14.96
CA ASP A 556 -24.11 9.45 15.99
C ASP A 556 -22.65 9.15 15.59
N THR A 557 -21.70 9.51 16.45
CA THR A 557 -20.25 9.40 16.22
C THR A 557 -19.69 8.12 16.84
N ILE A 558 -18.95 7.32 16.07
CA ILE A 558 -18.21 6.17 16.61
C ILE A 558 -16.78 6.14 16.05
N ASP A 559 -15.84 6.73 16.79
CA ASP A 559 -14.48 6.20 16.88
C ASP A 559 -14.50 4.97 17.81
N TYR A 560 -13.69 3.94 17.53
CA TYR A 560 -12.59 3.50 18.41
C TYR A 560 -11.86 2.27 17.84
N GLU A 561 -10.69 1.99 18.42
CA GLU A 561 -9.79 0.89 18.10
C GLU A 561 -10.31 -0.46 18.64
N LEU A 562 -9.78 -1.58 18.13
CA LEU A 562 -10.08 -2.93 18.61
C LEU A 562 -8.81 -3.62 19.12
N GLU A 563 -8.75 -3.80 20.44
CA GLU A 563 -7.93 -4.82 21.08
C GLU A 563 -8.57 -6.22 20.90
N ALA A 564 -7.80 -7.28 21.15
CA ALA A 564 -8.30 -8.65 21.00
C ALA A 564 -9.22 -9.06 22.17
N PRO A 565 -10.29 -9.85 21.93
CA PRO A 565 -11.17 -10.31 22.98
C PRO A 565 -10.64 -11.55 23.72
N ASP A 566 -10.64 -11.49 25.05
CA ASP A 566 -10.49 -12.66 25.92
C ASP A 566 -11.75 -13.55 25.91
N ASN A 567 -11.58 -14.81 26.30
CA ASN A 567 -12.68 -15.78 26.41
C ASN A 567 -13.44 -15.64 27.74
N LEU A 568 -14.77 -15.74 27.71
CA LEU A 568 -15.56 -16.20 28.87
C LEU A 568 -16.96 -16.68 28.44
N ASP A 569 -17.34 -17.88 28.87
CA ASP A 569 -18.64 -18.49 28.57
C ASP A 569 -19.80 -17.88 29.37
N ARG A 570 -20.96 -17.75 28.72
CA ARG A 570 -22.26 -18.01 29.36
C ARG A 570 -23.37 -18.31 28.36
N SER A 571 -24.34 -19.11 28.81
CA SER A 571 -25.38 -19.75 27.98
C SER A 571 -26.80 -19.38 28.43
N SER A 572 -27.81 -19.94 27.74
CA SER A 572 -29.28 -19.81 27.95
C SER A 572 -29.95 -18.50 27.45
N ALA A 573 -31.25 -18.47 27.09
CA ALA A 573 -32.17 -19.48 26.51
C ALA A 573 -33.51 -18.83 26.09
N SER A 574 -34.22 -19.41 25.10
CA SER A 574 -35.61 -19.09 24.66
C SER A 574 -35.87 -17.67 24.09
N GLY A 575 -36.93 -17.39 23.30
CA GLY A 575 -37.98 -18.24 22.70
C GLY A 575 -39.09 -17.39 22.02
N GLY A 576 -39.95 -17.99 21.17
CA GLY A 576 -41.05 -17.31 20.44
C GLY A 576 -40.60 -16.67 19.10
N LEU A 577 -41.09 -16.93 17.88
CA LEU A 577 -42.32 -17.49 17.27
C LEU A 577 -43.36 -16.45 16.79
N HIS A 578 -43.81 -16.61 15.53
CA HIS A 578 -44.81 -15.81 14.77
C HIS A 578 -44.40 -14.37 14.37
N GLY A 579 -44.93 -13.80 13.26
CA GLY A 579 -45.86 -14.35 12.27
C GLY A 579 -46.06 -13.44 11.03
N ASN A 580 -46.67 -13.99 9.97
CA ASN A 580 -46.87 -13.36 8.65
C ASN A 580 -47.72 -12.07 8.68
N ILE A 581 -47.57 -11.23 7.65
CA ILE A 581 -48.71 -10.73 6.84
C ILE A 581 -48.23 -10.28 5.45
N THR A 582 -49.12 -10.35 4.45
CA THR A 582 -48.82 -10.21 3.00
C THR A 582 -49.75 -9.24 2.29
N SER A 583 -49.20 -8.27 1.54
CA SER A 583 -49.86 -7.54 0.43
C SER A 583 -48.86 -6.57 -0.23
N GLY A 584 -48.84 -6.31 -1.54
CA GLY A 584 -49.69 -6.80 -2.63
C GLY A 584 -50.24 -5.65 -3.50
N MET A 585 -50.25 -5.82 -4.82
CA MET A 585 -50.82 -4.88 -5.84
C MET A 585 -50.11 -3.51 -5.99
N SER A 586 -50.11 -2.83 -7.15
CA SER A 586 -50.60 -3.22 -8.50
C SER A 586 -49.76 -2.58 -9.63
N THR A 587 -49.92 -3.12 -10.84
CA THR A 587 -49.34 -2.64 -12.11
C THR A 587 -50.03 -1.40 -12.70
N LYS A 588 -49.31 -0.66 -13.56
CA LYS A 588 -49.83 0.00 -14.77
C LYS A 588 -48.77 -0.07 -15.88
N ALA A 589 -49.19 -0.05 -17.15
CA ALA A 589 -48.30 -0.21 -18.30
C ALA A 589 -48.76 0.59 -19.53
N LEU A 590 -47.78 1.08 -20.29
CA LEU A 590 -47.81 1.43 -21.74
C LEU A 590 -48.84 2.52 -22.20
N PRO A 591 -48.51 3.27 -23.27
CA PRO A 591 -48.61 2.76 -24.66
C PRO A 591 -47.33 2.90 -25.50
N ARG A 592 -47.33 2.22 -26.66
CA ARG A 592 -46.37 2.40 -27.78
C ARG A 592 -46.92 3.42 -28.79
N LEU A 593 -46.05 3.93 -29.66
CA LEU A 593 -46.41 4.20 -31.04
C LEU A 593 -45.24 3.86 -32.00
N ASP A 594 -45.63 3.64 -33.26
CA ASP A 594 -44.96 3.22 -34.49
C ASP A 594 -43.69 4.01 -34.92
N GLN A 595 -42.94 3.68 -36.00
CA GLN A 595 -42.54 2.47 -36.76
C GLN A 595 -41.58 3.00 -37.90
N VAL A 596 -41.29 2.22 -38.96
CA VAL A 596 -40.41 2.55 -40.12
C VAL A 596 -38.90 2.61 -39.76
N GLY A 597 -37.95 2.07 -40.54
CA GLY A 597 -38.03 1.24 -41.75
C GLY A 597 -36.61 0.84 -42.23
N LEU A 598 -36.47 -0.17 -43.10
CA LEU A 598 -35.17 -0.69 -43.58
C LEU A 598 -35.07 -0.66 -45.12
N PRO A 599 -33.90 -0.31 -45.68
CA PRO A 599 -33.12 -1.22 -46.52
C PRO A 599 -31.61 -1.19 -46.16
N SER A 600 -30.72 -2.15 -46.45
CA SER A 600 -30.62 -3.29 -47.39
C SER A 600 -29.67 -3.08 -48.60
N VAL A 601 -28.43 -3.59 -48.46
CA VAL A 601 -27.65 -4.35 -49.49
C VAL A 601 -26.80 -3.59 -50.54
N MET A 602 -25.67 -4.25 -50.95
CA MET A 602 -24.69 -3.98 -52.05
C MET A 602 -23.61 -2.88 -51.81
N ASP A 603 -22.33 -3.00 -52.25
CA ASP A 603 -21.54 -4.15 -52.80
C ASP A 603 -20.00 -3.84 -52.83
N ARG A 604 -19.17 -4.85 -53.16
CA ARG A 604 -17.75 -4.88 -53.59
C ARG A 604 -16.66 -4.77 -52.50
N ALA A 605 -15.73 -5.72 -52.31
CA ALA A 605 -14.86 -6.56 -53.19
C ALA A 605 -13.53 -5.86 -53.58
N GLY A 606 -12.36 -6.51 -53.60
CA GLY A 606 -11.99 -7.91 -53.32
C GLY A 606 -10.59 -8.01 -52.66
N LEU A 607 -9.76 -9.06 -52.83
CA LEU A 607 -9.89 -10.27 -53.66
C LEU A 607 -8.87 -11.35 -53.19
N VAL A 608 -9.24 -12.65 -53.29
CA VAL A 608 -8.40 -13.88 -53.49
C VAL A 608 -7.10 -14.06 -52.65
N VAL A 609 -6.94 -15.05 -51.75
CA VAL A 609 -7.11 -16.54 -51.78
C VAL A 609 -5.94 -17.34 -52.39
N ARG A 610 -5.33 -18.22 -51.57
CA ARG A 610 -5.13 -19.69 -51.78
C ARG A 610 -4.59 -20.33 -50.47
N THR A 611 -5.26 -21.28 -49.81
CA THR A 611 -5.40 -22.75 -50.06
C THR A 611 -4.05 -23.50 -50.06
N GLU A 612 -3.83 -24.66 -49.38
CA GLU A 612 -4.66 -25.54 -48.51
C GLU A 612 -3.72 -26.63 -47.86
N SER A 613 -4.09 -27.57 -46.97
CA SER A 613 -5.38 -27.97 -46.34
C SER A 613 -5.21 -28.70 -44.97
N ARG A 614 -6.37 -29.13 -44.45
CA ARG A 614 -6.81 -30.33 -43.68
C ARG A 614 -5.87 -31.56 -43.73
N GLU A 615 -5.92 -32.58 -42.85
CA GLU A 615 -6.87 -33.11 -41.82
C GLU A 615 -6.06 -34.11 -40.90
N ARG A 616 -6.40 -34.63 -39.71
CA ARG A 616 -7.58 -34.81 -38.79
C ARG A 616 -7.16 -34.44 -37.34
N LEU A 617 -7.96 -34.38 -36.25
CA LEU A 617 -9.15 -35.09 -35.70
C LEU A 617 -8.95 -36.53 -35.16
N SER A 618 -8.65 -36.70 -33.86
CA SER A 618 -9.58 -37.32 -32.86
C SER A 618 -8.93 -37.74 -31.51
N THR A 619 -9.78 -37.84 -30.49
CA THR A 619 -9.58 -38.02 -29.04
C THR A 619 -9.17 -39.41 -28.54
N ASN A 620 -8.43 -39.50 -27.41
CA ASN A 620 -8.82 -40.12 -26.11
C ASN A 620 -7.64 -40.00 -25.10
N LEU A 621 -7.76 -39.77 -23.77
CA LEU A 621 -8.58 -40.29 -22.64
C LEU A 621 -8.03 -41.58 -21.97
N GLN A 622 -7.78 -41.50 -20.64
CA GLN A 622 -7.46 -42.59 -19.67
C GLN A 622 -6.08 -43.29 -19.81
N MET A 623 -5.48 -43.98 -18.81
CA MET A 623 -5.46 -43.90 -17.32
C MET A 623 -4.31 -44.80 -16.78
N LEU A 624 -3.77 -44.50 -15.57
CA LEU A 624 -3.19 -45.43 -14.56
C LEU A 624 -2.03 -46.44 -14.88
N ASN A 625 -0.96 -46.30 -14.07
CA ASN A 625 -0.24 -47.34 -13.30
C ASN A 625 0.09 -48.75 -13.90
N ALA A 626 1.31 -48.92 -14.42
CA ALA A 626 2.26 -50.02 -14.11
C ALA A 626 3.58 -49.79 -14.89
N GLY A 627 4.79 -50.20 -14.46
CA GLY A 627 5.23 -50.91 -13.26
C GLY A 627 6.04 -52.18 -13.58
N LYS A 628 7.30 -52.29 -13.10
CA LYS A 628 8.33 -53.35 -13.39
C LYS A 628 9.09 -53.16 -14.75
N ARG A 629 10.34 -53.61 -14.94
CA ARG A 629 11.54 -53.74 -14.06
C ARG A 629 12.80 -54.06 -14.93
N SER A 630 13.94 -53.42 -14.62
CA SER A 630 15.33 -53.93 -14.74
C SER A 630 15.85 -54.70 -15.98
N ARG A 631 16.82 -54.10 -16.71
CA ARG A 631 18.16 -54.62 -17.10
C ARG A 631 18.92 -53.46 -17.79
N ALA A 632 20.07 -52.97 -17.32
CA ALA A 632 21.41 -53.58 -17.22
C ALA A 632 22.13 -53.67 -18.59
N GLY A 633 23.18 -52.86 -18.78
CA GLY A 633 24.06 -52.86 -19.96
C GLY A 633 24.80 -51.54 -20.17
N SER A 634 26.09 -51.49 -19.83
CA SER A 634 27.00 -50.37 -20.17
C SER A 634 27.66 -50.60 -21.53
N PRO A 635 28.11 -49.53 -22.20
CA PRO A 635 29.37 -49.56 -22.94
C PRO A 635 30.38 -48.51 -22.40
N ALA A 636 31.59 -48.51 -22.96
CA ALA A 636 32.78 -47.96 -22.29
C ALA A 636 33.22 -46.56 -22.74
N ARG A 637 34.00 -45.96 -21.82
CA ARG A 637 34.91 -44.80 -21.96
C ARG A 637 35.77 -44.85 -23.22
N LEU A 638 35.95 -43.69 -23.85
CA LEU A 638 37.07 -43.37 -24.74
C LEU A 638 37.72 -42.09 -24.21
N GLU A 639 39.05 -41.96 -24.34
CA GLU A 639 39.82 -40.86 -23.75
C GLU A 639 40.25 -39.82 -24.79
N SER A 640 40.51 -38.60 -24.33
CA SER A 640 41.40 -37.65 -25.00
C SER A 640 42.24 -36.90 -23.96
N PRO A 641 43.48 -36.46 -24.29
CA PRO A 641 44.53 -36.26 -23.28
C PRO A 641 45.11 -34.83 -23.24
N PHE A 642 46.19 -34.69 -22.45
CA PHE A 642 47.15 -33.59 -22.35
C PHE A 642 46.88 -32.48 -21.33
N MET A 643 47.63 -32.61 -20.23
CA MET A 643 48.02 -31.55 -19.31
C MET A 643 49.53 -31.72 -19.08
N VAL A 644 50.33 -30.65 -19.09
CA VAL A 644 51.79 -30.68 -18.81
C VAL A 644 52.13 -29.49 -17.90
N PRO A 645 52.91 -29.65 -16.81
CA PRO A 645 52.99 -28.65 -15.75
C PRO A 645 54.27 -27.80 -15.70
N LEU A 646 54.15 -26.68 -14.98
CA LEU A 646 55.13 -25.96 -14.12
C LEU A 646 56.62 -26.34 -14.19
N GLN A 647 57.49 -25.30 -14.24
CA GLN A 647 58.65 -25.25 -13.35
C GLN A 647 59.12 -23.82 -13.01
N ASN A 648 59.90 -23.74 -11.93
CA ASN A 648 60.34 -22.54 -11.21
C ASN A 648 61.24 -21.59 -12.02
N THR A 649 61.13 -20.28 -11.76
CA THR A 649 62.10 -19.50 -10.96
C THR A 649 61.43 -18.30 -10.32
#